data_AF-A0A218WT43-F1
#
_entry.id   AF-A0A218WT43-F1
#
_cell.length_a   1.000
_cell.length_b   1.000
_cell.length_c   1.000
_cell.angle_alpha   90.00
_cell.angle_beta   90.00
_cell.angle_gamma   90.00
#
_symmetry.space_group_name_H-M   'P 1'
#
loop_
_entity.id
_entity.type
_entity.pdbx_description
1 polymer ?
#
loop_
_entity_poly.entity_id
_entity_poly.type
_entity_poly.pdbx_seq_one_letter_code
_entity_poly.pdbx_strand_id
1 'polypeptide(L)'
;MAPKRKKPDPAPSSEPDGMFSGMSVFLVENGVQPRRLQRLTQMGATIEESLSKGVTHVLAISSEALLQQLSKERLTRFKGKVLLYQWLEESLRSGEKVSEDLYELRGELEKEGTPEKSMSKLENGSSASDNEKPHATLIRSSSEDLAQMELKEVSEDNGLSTGVSSPAGSYDSSHSLSLVSSPRTSDAADKDVDIDQPSSIYKPPDLNRNITEIFGKLINIYRALGDDRRSFSYYKAIPVIEKLPFKIESAEQVKHLPSIGKSLREHIQEIVTTGKLSKLEHFETDEKVRTISLFGEVWGIGPTTAHKLYEQGYRTLDDLKKNEESLTQAQKLGLKYFEDIKQRIPRHEVEEMEKLLQKTGEEILPGVVIVCGGSYRRGKASCGDLDIVVTHPDGKSHKGFLKKYVKQLKDIGFLREDLVFTTHSEQGTDSGVDTYFGLCTYPGRELRHRIDFKVYPRDIYAFGLIAWTGNDVLNRRLRILADSKGFRLDDTGLFPATHGSGGKRGSKGSASIKLCTERAVFDFLGFPWLEPHERNFLPTASNKQFGSTPSSARSPSGRHVCRAAEYKFPDPIPEFADEETEKFRDHLAKKLSKKDIFGDSIQDVVGICTEVFSTFLHSEYGGPGTLLVMPFIDMADTINERGLPGGPQAARAAIKWAQAHVDKDWNEWTGEN
;
A
#
# COMPACT_ATOMS: atom_id res chain seq x y z
N MET A 1 12.05 -14.20 59.20
CA MET A 1 13.38 -13.65 58.81
C MET A 1 13.48 -13.69 57.30
N ALA A 2 13.87 -12.61 56.63
CA ALA A 2 14.02 -12.59 55.17
C ALA A 2 15.41 -13.10 54.74
N PRO A 3 15.54 -13.88 53.64
CA PRO A 3 16.84 -14.33 53.15
C PRO A 3 17.63 -13.16 52.53
N LYS A 4 18.95 -13.14 52.77
CA LYS A 4 19.85 -12.08 52.29
C LYS A 4 19.96 -12.09 50.76
N ARG A 5 19.96 -10.90 50.15
CA ARG A 5 20.28 -10.72 48.72
C ARG A 5 21.69 -11.25 48.42
N LYS A 6 21.85 -12.08 47.38
CA LYS A 6 23.16 -12.33 46.75
C LYS A 6 23.69 -11.04 46.13
N LYS A 7 25.01 -10.83 46.16
CA LYS A 7 25.68 -9.79 45.36
C LYS A 7 25.56 -10.13 43.87
N PRO A 8 25.54 -9.14 42.96
CA PRO A 8 25.67 -9.40 41.53
C PRO A 8 27.09 -9.90 41.21
N ASP A 9 27.19 -10.80 40.24
CA ASP A 9 28.45 -11.29 39.71
C ASP A 9 29.21 -10.19 38.92
N PRO A 10 30.54 -10.30 38.75
CA PRO A 10 31.31 -9.36 37.93
C PRO A 10 30.86 -9.39 36.47
N ALA A 11 31.07 -8.28 35.75
CA ALA A 11 30.77 -8.21 34.32
C ALA A 11 31.57 -9.27 33.53
N PRO A 12 30.97 -9.90 32.49
CA PRO A 12 31.68 -10.86 31.65
C PRO A 12 32.84 -10.18 30.92
N SER A 13 33.99 -10.85 30.89
CA SER A 13 35.15 -10.45 30.11
C SER A 13 34.83 -10.42 28.62
N SER A 14 35.26 -9.37 27.92
CA SER A 14 35.24 -9.27 26.46
C SER A 14 36.02 -10.43 25.81
N GLU A 15 35.39 -11.21 24.95
CA GLU A 15 36.10 -12.19 24.13
C GLU A 15 36.85 -11.47 22.99
N PRO A 16 38.15 -11.74 22.79
CA PRO A 16 38.96 -11.04 21.79
C PRO A 16 38.58 -11.39 20.33
N ASP A 17 37.87 -12.50 20.12
CA ASP A 17 37.38 -12.97 18.80
C ASP A 17 35.86 -12.73 18.59
N GLY A 18 35.26 -11.79 19.35
CA GLY A 18 33.87 -11.38 19.09
C GLY A 18 33.68 -10.85 17.66
N MET A 19 32.45 -10.98 17.11
CA MET A 19 32.18 -10.71 15.69
C MET A 19 32.57 -9.31 15.19
N PHE A 20 32.68 -8.31 16.07
CA PHE A 20 33.09 -6.94 15.75
C PHE A 20 34.52 -6.62 16.19
N SER A 21 35.35 -7.64 16.46
CA SER A 21 36.77 -7.48 16.77
C SER A 21 37.49 -6.66 15.68
N GLY A 22 38.43 -5.82 16.13
CA GLY A 22 39.14 -4.85 15.28
C GLY A 22 38.32 -3.63 14.84
N MET A 23 37.04 -3.51 15.21
CA MET A 23 36.25 -2.30 14.93
C MET A 23 36.39 -1.27 16.05
N SER A 24 36.63 -0.01 15.65
CA SER A 24 36.55 1.16 16.53
C SER A 24 35.38 2.02 16.04
N VAL A 25 34.38 2.20 16.90
CA VAL A 25 33.06 2.72 16.54
C VAL A 25 32.82 4.06 17.23
N PHE A 26 32.58 5.11 16.45
CA PHE A 26 32.02 6.37 16.94
C PHE A 26 30.50 6.36 16.72
N LEU A 27 29.73 6.57 17.79
CA LEU A 27 28.27 6.55 17.75
C LEU A 27 27.71 7.97 17.83
N VAL A 28 26.80 8.31 16.90
CA VAL A 28 26.04 9.56 16.92
C VAL A 28 24.84 9.39 17.86
N GLU A 29 24.90 10.00 19.04
CA GLU A 29 24.19 9.53 20.26
C GLU A 29 22.68 9.81 20.34
N ASN A 30 22.08 10.55 19.39
CA ASN A 30 20.65 10.86 19.43
C ASN A 30 19.77 9.60 19.30
N GLY A 31 19.45 8.97 20.44
CA GLY A 31 18.40 7.94 20.58
C GLY A 31 18.86 6.51 20.94
N VAL A 32 20.16 6.23 21.14
CA VAL A 32 20.63 4.86 21.42
C VAL A 32 20.73 4.57 22.92
N GLN A 33 20.12 3.47 23.37
CA GLN A 33 20.11 3.10 24.79
C GLN A 33 21.48 2.55 25.27
N PRO A 34 22.01 2.98 26.44
CA PRO A 34 23.34 2.56 26.94
C PRO A 34 23.57 1.04 27.04
N ARG A 35 22.51 0.24 27.25
CA ARG A 35 22.58 -1.24 27.27
C ARG A 35 22.99 -1.86 25.93
N ARG A 36 22.82 -1.14 24.82
CA ARG A 36 23.18 -1.58 23.46
C ARG A 36 24.66 -1.32 23.18
N LEU A 37 25.20 -0.25 23.75
CA LEU A 37 26.63 0.08 23.76
C LEU A 37 27.45 -1.05 24.41
N GLN A 38 26.97 -1.59 25.54
CA GLN A 38 27.60 -2.74 26.21
C GLN A 38 27.69 -4.01 25.33
N ARG A 39 26.72 -4.25 24.43
CA ARG A 39 26.72 -5.42 23.53
C ARG A 39 27.82 -5.35 22.47
N LEU A 40 28.05 -4.17 21.89
CA LEU A 40 29.16 -3.92 20.95
C LEU A 40 30.51 -4.28 21.60
N THR A 41 30.75 -3.79 22.82
CA THR A 41 31.99 -4.06 23.57
C THR A 41 32.14 -5.51 24.00
N GLN A 42 31.04 -6.18 24.37
CA GLN A 42 31.03 -7.62 24.65
C GLN A 42 31.42 -8.45 23.42
N MET A 43 31.13 -7.96 22.20
CA MET A 43 31.39 -8.63 20.92
C MET A 43 32.63 -8.08 20.20
N GLY A 44 33.59 -7.51 20.94
CA GLY A 44 34.94 -7.17 20.45
C GLY A 44 35.11 -5.76 19.86
N ALA A 45 34.06 -4.93 19.78
CA ALA A 45 34.19 -3.55 19.28
C ALA A 45 34.69 -2.58 20.36
N THR A 46 35.68 -1.75 20.01
CA THR A 46 36.05 -0.56 20.78
C THR A 46 35.07 0.57 20.46
N ILE A 47 34.70 1.36 21.47
CA ILE A 47 33.76 2.48 21.31
C ILE A 47 34.47 3.76 21.70
N GLU A 48 34.43 4.74 20.80
CA GLU A 48 35.15 6.01 20.92
C GLU A 48 34.17 7.13 21.25
N GLU A 49 34.50 7.95 22.25
CA GLU A 49 33.70 9.13 22.65
C GLU A 49 33.82 10.30 21.65
N SER A 50 34.77 10.23 20.71
CA SER A 50 34.98 11.28 19.70
C SER A 50 35.50 10.72 18.38
N LEU A 51 35.14 11.39 17.26
CA LEU A 51 35.64 11.02 15.94
C LEU A 51 37.16 11.27 15.82
N SER A 52 37.94 10.22 16.08
CA SER A 52 39.40 10.19 16.06
C SER A 52 39.96 9.52 14.78
N LYS A 53 41.29 9.48 14.62
CA LYS A 53 41.95 8.74 13.53
C LYS A 53 41.86 7.21 13.70
N GLY A 54 41.53 6.73 14.91
CA GLY A 54 41.40 5.30 15.21
C GLY A 54 40.03 4.72 14.83
N VAL A 55 39.00 5.57 14.72
CA VAL A 55 37.64 5.17 14.36
C VAL A 55 37.63 4.53 12.97
N THR A 56 37.12 3.31 12.86
CA THR A 56 36.90 2.63 11.57
C THR A 56 35.46 2.77 11.09
N HIS A 57 34.49 2.91 12.00
CA HIS A 57 33.07 3.01 11.68
C HIS A 57 32.39 4.16 12.43
N VAL A 58 31.58 4.94 11.72
CA VAL A 58 30.62 5.89 12.30
C VAL A 58 29.23 5.32 12.12
N LEU A 59 28.49 5.17 13.22
CA LEU A 59 27.10 4.71 13.21
C LEU A 59 26.16 5.87 13.58
N ALA A 60 25.14 6.10 12.76
CA ALA A 60 24.13 7.13 12.99
C ALA A 60 22.72 6.62 12.69
N ILE A 61 21.70 7.12 13.41
CA ILE A 61 20.30 6.74 13.18
C ILE A 61 19.71 7.31 11.88
N SER A 62 20.29 8.39 11.35
CA SER A 62 19.93 9.04 10.08
C SER A 62 21.07 9.94 9.60
N SER A 63 21.06 10.32 8.31
CA SER A 63 21.95 11.34 7.76
C SER A 63 21.75 12.72 8.39
N GLU A 64 20.54 13.04 8.85
CA GLU A 64 20.25 14.28 9.59
C GLU A 64 20.95 14.30 10.96
N ALA A 65 20.78 13.23 11.77
CA ALA A 65 21.44 13.12 13.07
C ALA A 65 22.97 13.16 12.95
N LEU A 66 23.51 12.53 11.90
CA LEU A 66 24.92 12.58 11.55
C LEU A 66 25.39 14.03 11.30
N LEU A 67 24.65 14.80 10.52
CA LEU A 67 24.98 16.20 10.19
C LEU A 67 24.76 17.18 11.34
N GLN A 68 23.86 16.88 12.28
CA GLN A 68 23.69 17.65 13.52
C GLN A 68 24.92 17.56 14.44
N GLN A 69 25.64 16.43 14.44
CA GLN A 69 26.79 16.18 15.33
C GLN A 69 28.17 16.26 14.65
N LEU A 70 28.24 16.06 13.33
CA LEU A 70 29.47 16.10 12.53
C LEU A 70 29.30 16.95 11.26
N SER A 71 30.16 17.95 11.07
CA SER A 71 30.12 18.79 9.87
C SER A 71 30.54 18.02 8.60
N LYS A 72 30.07 18.49 7.43
CA LYS A 72 30.42 17.92 6.13
C LYS A 72 31.95 17.87 5.90
N GLU A 73 32.73 18.84 6.39
CA GLU A 73 34.21 18.79 6.25
C GLU A 73 34.87 17.72 7.12
N ARG A 74 34.27 17.34 8.26
CA ARG A 74 34.78 16.24 9.10
C ARG A 74 34.47 14.88 8.48
N LEU A 75 33.28 14.72 7.90
CA LEU A 75 32.83 13.49 7.25
C LEU A 75 33.58 13.21 5.93
N THR A 76 33.84 14.22 5.12
CA THR A 76 34.64 14.10 3.89
C THR A 76 36.11 13.74 4.16
N ARG A 77 36.68 14.21 5.28
CA ARG A 77 38.04 13.85 5.72
C ARG A 77 38.14 12.48 6.41
N PHE A 78 37.01 11.92 6.85
CA PHE A 78 36.96 10.61 7.48
C PHE A 78 37.11 9.50 6.44
N LYS A 79 38.06 8.59 6.66
CA LYS A 79 38.39 7.48 5.73
C LYS A 79 37.71 6.15 6.05
N GLY A 80 37.02 6.05 7.18
CA GLY A 80 36.26 4.86 7.54
C GLY A 80 34.85 4.84 6.95
N LYS A 81 34.10 3.80 7.35
CA LYS A 81 32.72 3.55 6.93
C LYS A 81 31.74 4.39 7.73
N VAL A 82 30.71 4.93 7.08
CA VAL A 82 29.67 5.73 7.71
C VAL A 82 28.34 5.06 7.40
N LEU A 83 27.77 4.36 8.39
CA LEU A 83 26.63 3.46 8.21
C LEU A 83 25.42 3.90 9.04
N LEU A 84 24.23 3.54 8.56
CA LEU A 84 23.03 3.54 9.39
C LEU A 84 23.21 2.56 10.56
N TYR A 85 22.82 2.99 11.76
CA TYR A 85 22.82 2.18 12.99
C TYR A 85 22.07 0.84 12.82
N GLN A 86 21.10 0.77 11.90
CA GLN A 86 20.36 -0.44 11.59
C GLN A 86 21.23 -1.59 11.03
N TRP A 87 22.37 -1.30 10.39
CA TRP A 87 23.35 -2.31 9.99
C TRP A 87 23.83 -3.15 11.19
N LEU A 88 24.03 -2.49 12.33
CA LEU A 88 24.41 -3.15 13.58
C LEU A 88 23.24 -3.95 14.17
N GLU A 89 22.01 -3.45 14.10
CA GLU A 89 20.84 -4.22 14.57
C GLU A 89 20.60 -5.48 13.73
N GLU A 90 20.81 -5.40 12.41
CA GLU A 90 20.72 -6.55 11.51
C GLU A 90 21.84 -7.56 11.78
N SER A 91 23.09 -7.09 11.88
CA SER A 91 24.25 -7.97 12.19
C SER A 91 24.11 -8.65 13.57
N LEU A 92 23.57 -7.95 14.56
CA LEU A 92 23.24 -8.52 15.88
C LEU A 92 22.05 -9.49 15.87
N ARG A 93 21.23 -9.48 14.81
CA ARG A 93 20.07 -10.35 14.62
C ARG A 93 20.43 -11.61 13.81
N SER A 94 21.26 -11.48 12.78
CA SER A 94 21.79 -12.61 12.01
C SER A 94 22.88 -13.39 12.76
N GLY A 95 23.63 -12.72 13.65
CA GLY A 95 24.80 -13.29 14.32
C GLY A 95 26.09 -13.18 13.50
N GLU A 96 26.03 -12.59 12.30
CA GLU A 96 27.16 -12.36 11.39
C GLU A 96 27.12 -10.93 10.82
N LYS A 97 28.23 -10.41 10.30
CA LYS A 97 28.23 -9.07 9.68
C LYS A 97 27.48 -9.12 8.35
N VAL A 98 26.32 -8.48 8.28
CA VAL A 98 25.61 -8.32 6.99
C VAL A 98 26.33 -7.30 6.09
N SER A 99 26.05 -7.30 4.79
CA SER A 99 26.70 -6.36 3.86
C SER A 99 26.44 -4.90 4.26
N GLU A 100 27.52 -4.11 4.23
CA GLU A 100 27.53 -2.68 4.56
C GLU A 100 26.91 -1.81 3.45
N ASP A 101 26.92 -2.28 2.20
CA ASP A 101 26.62 -1.48 1.00
C ASP A 101 25.19 -0.92 0.98
N LEU A 102 24.25 -1.62 1.61
CA LEU A 102 22.84 -1.22 1.71
C LEU A 102 22.59 -0.17 2.81
N TYR A 103 23.59 0.12 3.65
CA TYR A 103 23.47 0.97 4.83
C TYR A 103 24.43 2.17 4.81
N GLU A 104 25.24 2.35 3.77
CA GLU A 104 26.25 3.40 3.68
C GLU A 104 25.64 4.79 3.40
N LEU A 105 25.85 5.72 4.34
CA LEU A 105 25.33 7.09 4.32
C LEU A 105 26.14 8.06 3.43
N ARG A 106 27.34 7.66 2.97
CA ARG A 106 28.24 8.53 2.20
C ARG A 106 27.63 8.99 0.87
N GLY A 107 26.85 8.13 0.21
CA GLY A 107 26.24 8.41 -1.11
C GLY A 107 25.15 9.49 -1.14
N GLU A 108 24.71 9.99 0.03
CA GLU A 108 23.79 11.14 0.13
C GLU A 108 24.55 12.48 0.20
N LEU A 109 25.78 12.48 0.75
CA LEU A 109 26.54 13.70 1.06
C LEU A 109 27.26 14.30 -0.16
N GLU A 110 27.58 13.48 -1.16
CA GLU A 110 28.35 13.89 -2.35
C GLU A 110 27.48 14.50 -3.48
N LYS A 111 26.15 14.48 -3.34
CA LYS A 111 25.22 15.06 -4.34
C LYS A 111 25.04 16.58 -4.26
N GLU A 112 25.59 17.23 -3.23
CA GLU A 112 25.58 18.69 -3.05
C GLU A 112 27.01 19.26 -3.10
N GLY A 113 27.65 19.26 -4.27
CA GLY A 113 29.07 19.64 -4.31
C GLY A 113 29.82 19.72 -5.63
N THR A 114 29.21 20.07 -6.77
CA THR A 114 29.97 20.36 -8.01
C THR A 114 29.33 21.45 -8.86
N PRO A 115 29.92 22.66 -8.91
CA PRO A 115 29.65 23.61 -10.01
C PRO A 115 30.53 23.24 -11.20
N GLU A 116 29.92 22.70 -12.27
CA GLU A 116 30.63 22.49 -13.53
C GLU A 116 31.05 23.84 -14.13
N LYS A 117 32.36 24.02 -14.35
CA LYS A 117 32.90 25.04 -15.26
C LYS A 117 33.70 24.36 -16.37
N SER A 118 33.02 24.03 -17.46
CA SER A 118 33.62 23.61 -18.71
C SER A 118 32.87 24.19 -19.92
N MET A 119 32.94 25.52 -20.08
CA MET A 119 32.76 26.12 -21.40
C MET A 119 33.86 27.12 -21.72
N SER A 120 34.34 26.98 -22.96
CA SER A 120 35.29 27.83 -23.66
C SER A 120 34.83 29.28 -23.79
N LYS A 121 35.78 30.22 -23.74
CA LYS A 121 36.01 31.19 -24.85
C LYS A 121 37.23 32.09 -24.63
N LEU A 122 37.97 32.24 -25.73
CA LEU A 122 38.59 33.45 -26.30
C LEU A 122 39.39 34.43 -25.42
N GLU A 123 40.56 34.75 -25.97
CA GLU A 123 41.41 35.90 -25.66
C GLU A 123 40.64 37.23 -25.84
N ASN A 124 40.73 38.15 -24.88
CA ASN A 124 41.52 39.41 -24.98
C ASN A 124 41.21 40.39 -23.83
N GLY A 125 42.14 41.32 -23.57
CA GLY A 125 41.77 42.67 -23.09
C GLY A 125 41.84 42.99 -21.59
N SER A 126 43.05 43.19 -21.08
CA SER A 126 43.51 44.30 -20.19
C SER A 126 42.68 44.85 -19.00
N SER A 127 43.45 45.23 -17.96
CA SER A 127 43.15 46.14 -16.84
C SER A 127 42.21 45.63 -15.73
N ALA A 128 42.36 45.98 -14.44
CA ALA A 128 43.47 46.30 -13.53
C ALA A 128 42.87 47.04 -12.32
N SER A 129 43.19 46.61 -11.08
CA SER A 129 42.93 47.33 -9.79
C SER A 129 41.46 47.66 -9.46
N ASP A 130 41.03 47.90 -8.22
CA ASP A 130 41.56 47.67 -6.86
C ASP A 130 40.32 47.45 -5.96
N ASN A 131 40.28 46.41 -5.12
CA ASN A 131 40.71 46.36 -3.71
C ASN A 131 39.59 46.71 -2.69
N GLU A 132 39.75 46.17 -1.48
CA GLU A 132 39.02 46.46 -0.23
C GLU A 132 37.61 45.85 0.03
N LYS A 133 37.62 44.92 0.99
CA LYS A 133 36.51 44.52 1.87
C LYS A 133 36.50 45.42 3.13
N PRO A 134 35.74 45.11 4.20
CA PRO A 134 34.28 45.12 4.32
C PRO A 134 33.85 46.00 5.52
N HIS A 135 32.55 46.16 5.78
CA HIS A 135 32.11 46.24 7.17
C HIS A 135 30.74 45.61 7.37
N ALA A 136 30.62 44.80 8.42
CA ALA A 136 29.39 44.14 8.83
C ALA A 136 28.81 44.84 10.06
N THR A 137 27.48 44.94 10.13
CA THR A 137 26.77 45.15 11.40
C THR A 137 25.48 44.33 11.40
N LEU A 138 25.37 43.40 12.35
CA LEU A 138 24.13 42.71 12.68
C LEU A 138 23.20 43.64 13.48
N ILE A 139 21.91 43.66 13.15
CA ILE A 139 20.84 43.98 14.12
C ILE A 139 19.74 42.92 13.98
N ARG A 140 19.14 42.55 15.12
CA ARG A 140 18.25 41.39 15.30
C ARG A 140 17.05 41.77 16.16
N SER A 141 15.84 41.67 15.60
CA SER A 141 14.53 41.63 16.29
C SER A 141 13.48 41.24 15.21
N SER A 142 12.60 40.24 15.33
CA SER A 142 11.41 40.15 16.20
C SER A 142 10.58 41.46 16.19
N SER A 143 9.26 41.47 16.00
CA SER A 143 8.22 40.41 15.97
C SER A 143 6.99 40.88 15.17
N GLU A 144 6.03 39.97 14.94
CA GLU A 144 4.55 40.15 14.89
C GLU A 144 4.02 41.61 14.82
N ASP A 145 3.09 42.00 13.93
CA ASP A 145 1.75 41.41 13.81
C ASP A 145 0.88 42.01 12.66
N LEU A 146 -0.20 41.29 12.30
CA LEU A 146 -1.53 41.74 11.81
C LEU A 146 -1.79 42.56 10.51
N ALA A 147 -3.03 42.31 10.01
CA ALA A 147 -3.93 43.15 9.20
C ALA A 147 -3.87 43.14 7.65
N GLN A 148 -4.78 42.31 7.10
CA GLN A 148 -5.76 42.62 6.04
C GLN A 148 -5.63 43.94 5.25
N MET A 149 -5.74 43.85 3.92
CA MET A 149 -6.39 44.89 3.12
C MET A 149 -7.18 44.26 1.96
N GLU A 150 -8.50 44.34 2.01
CA GLU A 150 -9.37 44.12 0.86
C GLU A 150 -9.23 45.28 -0.13
N LEU A 151 -9.36 45.01 -1.43
CA LEU A 151 -9.66 46.04 -2.43
C LEU A 151 -10.79 45.57 -3.33
N LYS A 152 -11.76 46.48 -3.52
CA LYS A 152 -13.06 46.23 -4.16
C LYS A 152 -12.97 46.16 -5.67
N GLU A 153 -13.96 45.49 -6.24
CA GLU A 153 -14.37 45.60 -7.64
C GLU A 153 -14.71 47.05 -8.02
N VAL A 154 -14.54 47.36 -9.31
CA VAL A 154 -15.28 48.43 -9.99
C VAL A 154 -15.89 47.81 -11.25
N SER A 155 -17.21 47.92 -11.36
CA SER A 155 -18.01 47.56 -12.52
C SER A 155 -18.29 48.79 -13.39
N GLU A 156 -18.32 48.61 -14.71
CA GLU A 156 -19.02 49.51 -15.64
C GLU A 156 -19.74 48.69 -16.72
N ASP A 157 -20.72 49.30 -17.37
CA ASP A 157 -21.95 48.67 -17.86
C ASP A 157 -22.35 49.16 -19.28
N ASN A 158 -23.34 48.47 -19.86
CA ASN A 158 -24.32 48.90 -20.87
C ASN A 158 -24.12 48.71 -22.40
N GLY A 159 -25.23 48.28 -23.05
CA GLY A 159 -25.46 48.26 -24.51
C GLY A 159 -25.87 46.89 -25.09
N LEU A 160 -27.08 46.34 -24.82
CA LEU A 160 -28.32 46.46 -25.62
C LEU A 160 -28.19 46.18 -27.15
N SER A 161 -29.09 45.45 -27.84
CA SER A 161 -30.42 44.89 -27.48
C SER A 161 -30.94 43.83 -28.50
N THR A 162 -32.06 43.14 -28.17
CA THR A 162 -32.89 42.23 -29.01
C THR A 162 -32.30 40.86 -29.43
N GLY A 163 -33.10 39.82 -29.76
CA GLY A 163 -34.53 39.62 -29.51
C GLY A 163 -35.27 38.55 -30.36
N VAL A 164 -36.34 37.98 -29.77
CA VAL A 164 -37.53 37.31 -30.39
C VAL A 164 -37.41 35.91 -31.04
N SER A 165 -38.13 34.96 -30.40
CA SER A 165 -38.87 33.77 -30.92
C SER A 165 -38.20 32.42 -31.27
N SER A 166 -38.61 31.40 -30.50
CA SER A 166 -38.82 30.01 -30.96
C SER A 166 -40.05 29.91 -31.90
N PRO A 167 -40.25 28.78 -32.59
CA PRO A 167 -41.21 27.80 -32.05
C PRO A 167 -40.83 26.31 -32.25
N ALA A 168 -41.62 25.43 -31.63
CA ALA A 168 -41.46 23.98 -31.66
C ALA A 168 -42.00 23.31 -32.94
N GLY A 169 -41.59 22.06 -33.18
CA GLY A 169 -42.15 21.20 -34.23
C GLY A 169 -41.86 19.72 -33.95
N SER A 170 -42.88 18.98 -33.53
CA SER A 170 -42.82 17.52 -33.33
C SER A 170 -43.04 16.75 -34.62
N TYR A 171 -42.40 15.60 -34.79
CA TYR A 171 -43.07 14.44 -35.40
C TYR A 171 -42.53 13.11 -34.86
N ASP A 172 -43.48 12.19 -34.73
CA ASP A 172 -43.31 10.78 -34.36
C ASP A 172 -43.17 9.94 -35.65
N SER A 173 -42.42 8.84 -35.60
CA SER A 173 -42.93 7.52 -36.02
C SER A 173 -41.88 6.42 -35.88
N SER A 174 -42.31 5.31 -35.30
CA SER A 174 -41.67 4.00 -35.29
C SER A 174 -41.37 3.43 -36.68
N HIS A 175 -40.36 2.56 -36.78
CA HIS A 175 -40.58 1.22 -37.36
C HIS A 175 -39.45 0.22 -37.01
N SER A 176 -39.82 -0.88 -36.36
CA SER A 176 -39.01 -2.11 -36.33
C SER A 176 -39.03 -2.79 -37.70
N LEU A 177 -37.98 -3.55 -38.04
CA LEU A 177 -38.10 -4.95 -38.49
C LEU A 177 -36.73 -5.64 -38.54
N SER A 178 -36.74 -6.97 -38.70
CA SER A 178 -35.62 -7.86 -38.37
C SER A 178 -35.42 -8.99 -39.38
N LEU A 179 -34.28 -9.69 -39.23
CA LEU A 179 -33.98 -11.07 -39.67
C LEU A 179 -33.52 -11.38 -41.13
N VAL A 180 -32.29 -11.92 -41.18
CA VAL A 180 -31.85 -13.17 -41.89
C VAL A 180 -31.79 -13.18 -43.42
N SER A 181 -30.56 -13.38 -43.96
CA SER A 181 -30.16 -14.59 -44.73
C SER A 181 -28.72 -14.52 -45.25
N SER A 182 -27.98 -15.64 -45.20
CA SER A 182 -26.66 -15.81 -45.83
C SER A 182 -26.79 -16.15 -47.33
N PRO A 183 -25.65 -16.17 -48.07
CA PRO A 183 -25.27 -17.44 -48.68
C PRO A 183 -23.78 -17.81 -48.59
N ARG A 184 -23.54 -19.13 -48.61
CA ARG A 184 -22.29 -19.87 -48.86
C ARG A 184 -22.03 -19.93 -50.38
N THR A 185 -20.89 -20.31 -50.99
CA THR A 185 -19.48 -20.64 -50.67
C THR A 185 -18.76 -20.87 -52.01
N SER A 186 -17.45 -20.60 -52.16
CA SER A 186 -16.53 -21.50 -52.92
C SER A 186 -15.06 -21.14 -52.72
N ASP A 187 -14.25 -22.18 -52.61
CA ASP A 187 -12.87 -22.22 -52.13
C ASP A 187 -11.81 -21.68 -53.10
N ALA A 188 -10.71 -21.17 -52.53
CA ALA A 188 -9.35 -21.48 -52.96
C ALA A 188 -8.38 -21.24 -51.78
N ALA A 189 -7.58 -22.24 -51.42
CA ALA A 189 -6.67 -22.19 -50.28
C ALA A 189 -5.23 -21.85 -50.70
N ASP A 190 -4.48 -21.11 -49.87
CA ASP A 190 -3.07 -21.44 -49.60
C ASP A 190 -2.52 -20.81 -48.30
N LYS A 191 -1.84 -21.65 -47.51
CA LYS A 191 -0.81 -21.37 -46.47
C LYS A 191 -1.13 -20.47 -45.27
N ASP A 192 -1.43 -21.15 -44.16
CA ASP A 192 -1.31 -20.67 -42.80
C ASP A 192 0.13 -20.29 -42.40
N VAL A 193 0.25 -19.20 -41.63
CA VAL A 193 1.36 -18.96 -40.71
C VAL A 193 0.73 -18.75 -39.34
N ASP A 194 0.74 -19.79 -38.52
CA ASP A 194 0.20 -19.75 -37.15
C ASP A 194 0.96 -18.73 -36.30
N ILE A 195 0.34 -17.56 -36.11
CA ILE A 195 0.75 -16.60 -35.08
C ILE A 195 -0.01 -16.98 -33.82
N ASP A 196 0.74 -17.54 -32.86
CA ASP A 196 0.29 -18.06 -31.58
C ASP A 196 -0.54 -17.01 -30.80
N GLN A 197 -1.87 -17.06 -30.96
CA GLN A 197 -2.83 -16.21 -30.27
C GLN A 197 -2.91 -16.66 -28.80
N PRO A 198 -2.63 -15.79 -27.81
CA PRO A 198 -2.66 -16.19 -26.41
C PRO A 198 -4.05 -16.69 -26.04
N SER A 199 -4.09 -17.91 -25.51
CA SER A 199 -5.30 -18.67 -25.26
C SER A 199 -6.35 -17.85 -24.50
N SER A 200 -7.57 -17.84 -25.04
CA SER A 200 -8.73 -17.21 -24.41
C SER A 200 -8.89 -17.74 -22.99
N ILE A 201 -8.60 -16.88 -21.99
CA ILE A 201 -8.68 -17.22 -20.57
C ILE A 201 -10.13 -17.57 -20.26
N TYR A 202 -10.43 -18.87 -20.21
CA TYR A 202 -11.75 -19.39 -19.87
C TYR A 202 -12.12 -18.92 -18.46
N LYS A 203 -13.05 -17.97 -18.38
CA LYS A 203 -13.64 -17.48 -17.14
C LYS A 203 -14.98 -18.19 -16.97
N PRO A 204 -15.07 -19.26 -16.15
CA PRO A 204 -16.36 -19.89 -15.87
C PRO A 204 -17.33 -18.86 -15.27
N PRO A 205 -18.65 -18.99 -15.50
CA PRO A 205 -19.64 -18.07 -14.97
C PRO A 205 -19.74 -18.18 -13.44
N ASP A 206 -19.95 -17.05 -12.76
CA ASP A 206 -20.22 -17.00 -11.32
C ASP A 206 -21.56 -17.69 -11.00
N LEU A 207 -21.47 -18.93 -10.52
CA LEU A 207 -22.63 -19.74 -10.10
C LEU A 207 -23.27 -19.26 -8.79
N ASN A 208 -22.61 -18.34 -8.07
CA ASN A 208 -22.96 -17.85 -6.74
C ASN A 208 -23.27 -16.36 -6.74
N ARG A 209 -23.63 -15.80 -7.90
CA ARG A 209 -23.87 -14.38 -8.14
C ARG A 209 -24.87 -13.74 -7.16
N ASN A 210 -25.85 -14.51 -6.69
CA ASN A 210 -26.82 -14.07 -5.68
C ASN A 210 -26.17 -13.73 -4.32
N ILE A 211 -25.03 -14.34 -3.99
CA ILE A 211 -24.24 -14.03 -2.79
C ILE A 211 -23.24 -12.91 -3.08
N THR A 212 -22.53 -12.99 -4.20
CA THR A 212 -21.46 -12.03 -4.53
C THR A 212 -22.00 -10.61 -4.76
N GLU A 213 -23.19 -10.44 -5.33
CA GLU A 213 -23.83 -9.13 -5.48
C GLU A 213 -24.27 -8.52 -4.13
N ILE A 214 -24.84 -9.33 -3.22
CA ILE A 214 -25.22 -8.87 -1.87
C ILE A 214 -23.97 -8.46 -1.08
N PHE A 215 -22.91 -9.26 -1.14
CA PHE A 215 -21.62 -8.91 -0.53
C PHE A 215 -21.02 -7.65 -1.17
N GLY A 216 -21.16 -7.47 -2.48
CA GLY A 216 -20.77 -6.27 -3.21
C GLY A 216 -21.44 -5.00 -2.69
N LYS A 217 -22.76 -5.04 -2.46
CA LYS A 217 -23.49 -3.92 -1.83
C LYS A 217 -22.96 -3.59 -0.44
N LEU A 218 -22.73 -4.61 0.41
CA LEU A 218 -22.20 -4.41 1.76
C LEU A 218 -20.80 -3.79 1.77
N ILE A 219 -19.92 -4.19 0.84
CA ILE A 219 -18.57 -3.60 0.68
C ILE A 219 -18.65 -2.08 0.53
N ASN A 220 -19.57 -1.60 -0.31
CA ASN A 220 -19.76 -0.19 -0.60
C ASN A 220 -20.37 0.56 0.59
N ILE A 221 -21.42 0.01 1.21
CA ILE A 221 -22.06 0.60 2.40
C ILE A 221 -21.05 0.71 3.55
N TYR A 222 -20.32 -0.35 3.88
CA TYR A 222 -19.31 -0.30 4.95
C TYR A 222 -18.17 0.67 4.63
N ARG A 223 -17.74 0.81 3.37
CA ARG A 223 -16.75 1.84 2.96
C ARG A 223 -17.28 3.25 3.21
N ALA A 224 -18.51 3.55 2.81
CA ALA A 224 -19.11 4.87 3.04
C ALA A 224 -19.33 5.19 4.52
N LEU A 225 -19.58 4.17 5.35
CA LEU A 225 -19.63 4.28 6.82
C LEU A 225 -18.24 4.33 7.48
N GLY A 226 -17.13 4.24 6.73
CA GLY A 226 -15.76 4.24 7.27
C GLY A 226 -15.31 2.94 7.93
N ASP A 227 -16.03 1.84 7.71
CA ASP A 227 -15.72 0.50 8.24
C ASP A 227 -14.96 -0.36 7.22
N ASP A 228 -13.70 0.03 7.00
CA ASP A 228 -12.76 -0.70 6.16
C ASP A 228 -12.49 -2.14 6.64
N ARG A 229 -12.80 -2.47 7.91
CA ARG A 229 -12.60 -3.82 8.44
C ARG A 229 -13.69 -4.75 7.91
N ARG A 230 -14.96 -4.43 8.14
CA ARG A 230 -16.08 -5.26 7.69
C ARG A 230 -16.15 -5.29 6.16
N SER A 231 -15.96 -4.15 5.49
CA SER A 231 -15.89 -4.09 4.02
C SER A 231 -14.85 -5.07 3.45
N PHE A 232 -13.64 -5.09 4.02
CA PHE A 232 -12.55 -5.96 3.56
C PHE A 232 -12.83 -7.45 3.78
N SER A 233 -13.59 -7.84 4.81
CA SER A 233 -14.00 -9.24 5.02
C SER A 233 -14.91 -9.74 3.89
N TYR A 234 -15.94 -8.98 3.50
CA TYR A 234 -16.80 -9.35 2.36
C TYR A 234 -16.01 -9.34 1.04
N TYR A 235 -15.14 -8.34 0.83
CA TYR A 235 -14.28 -8.29 -0.36
C TYR A 235 -13.44 -9.56 -0.51
N LYS A 236 -12.81 -10.03 0.58
CA LYS A 236 -11.99 -11.25 0.53
C LYS A 236 -12.79 -12.50 0.14
N ALA A 237 -14.06 -12.58 0.54
CA ALA A 237 -14.90 -13.74 0.28
C ALA A 237 -15.42 -13.81 -1.16
N ILE A 238 -15.72 -12.67 -1.81
CA ILE A 238 -16.27 -12.66 -3.17
C ILE A 238 -15.43 -13.48 -4.17
N PRO A 239 -14.10 -13.27 -4.34
CA PRO A 239 -13.30 -14.02 -5.32
C PRO A 239 -13.13 -15.50 -5.00
N VAL A 240 -13.39 -15.91 -3.75
CA VAL A 240 -13.40 -17.33 -3.34
C VAL A 240 -14.72 -17.97 -3.78
N ILE A 241 -15.84 -17.29 -3.54
CA ILE A 241 -17.21 -17.72 -3.87
C ILE A 241 -17.46 -17.72 -5.39
N GLU A 242 -16.99 -16.68 -6.09
CA GLU A 242 -17.10 -16.48 -7.56
C GLU A 242 -16.46 -17.64 -8.35
N LYS A 243 -15.44 -18.30 -7.78
CA LYS A 243 -14.67 -19.37 -8.42
C LYS A 243 -15.13 -20.79 -8.08
N LEU A 244 -16.14 -20.96 -7.22
CA LEU A 244 -16.60 -22.30 -6.86
C LEU A 244 -17.23 -22.97 -8.09
N PRO A 245 -16.87 -24.23 -8.41
CA PRO A 245 -17.43 -24.96 -9.55
C PRO A 245 -18.85 -25.48 -9.29
N PHE A 246 -19.48 -25.05 -8.18
CA PHE A 246 -20.82 -25.42 -7.75
C PHE A 246 -21.54 -24.20 -7.16
N LYS A 247 -22.87 -24.25 -7.18
CA LYS A 247 -23.74 -23.32 -6.46
C LYS A 247 -23.79 -23.71 -4.99
N ILE A 248 -23.64 -22.74 -4.08
CA ILE A 248 -23.74 -22.95 -2.64
C ILE A 248 -25.22 -23.15 -2.26
N GLU A 249 -25.50 -24.28 -1.62
CA GLU A 249 -26.81 -24.71 -1.10
C GLU A 249 -26.83 -24.83 0.43
N SER A 250 -25.65 -24.86 1.07
CA SER A 250 -25.51 -24.80 2.54
C SER A 250 -24.18 -24.17 2.94
N ALA A 251 -24.18 -23.44 4.06
CA ALA A 251 -22.96 -22.83 4.60
C ALA A 251 -21.90 -23.86 5.06
N GLU A 252 -22.25 -25.13 5.26
CA GLU A 252 -21.26 -26.18 5.55
C GLU A 252 -20.34 -26.45 4.33
N GLN A 253 -20.82 -26.26 3.09
CA GLN A 253 -20.01 -26.43 1.86
C GLN A 253 -18.86 -25.42 1.78
N VAL A 254 -18.97 -24.29 2.47
CA VAL A 254 -17.96 -23.20 2.49
C VAL A 254 -17.20 -23.14 3.81
N LYS A 255 -17.41 -24.09 4.73
CA LYS A 255 -16.89 -24.06 6.10
C LYS A 255 -15.38 -23.97 6.21
N HIS A 256 -14.69 -24.68 5.34
CA HIS A 256 -13.23 -24.81 5.29
C HIS A 256 -12.58 -23.87 4.27
N LEU A 257 -13.35 -22.97 3.64
CA LEU A 257 -12.82 -22.06 2.65
C LEU A 257 -12.10 -20.87 3.31
N PRO A 258 -10.91 -20.49 2.81
CA PRO A 258 -10.13 -19.40 3.39
C PRO A 258 -10.89 -18.07 3.29
N SER A 259 -10.72 -17.21 4.30
CA SER A 259 -11.44 -15.93 4.45
C SER A 259 -12.95 -16.01 4.72
N ILE A 260 -13.57 -17.19 4.85
CA ILE A 260 -15.01 -17.34 5.15
C ILE A 260 -15.21 -17.76 6.62
N GLY A 261 -15.07 -16.78 7.52
CA GLY A 261 -15.30 -16.96 8.96
C GLY A 261 -16.77 -17.13 9.34
N LYS A 262 -17.04 -17.50 10.61
CA LYS A 262 -18.39 -17.83 11.14
C LYS A 262 -19.49 -16.85 10.72
N SER A 263 -19.31 -15.54 10.93
CA SER A 263 -20.32 -14.54 10.55
C SER A 263 -20.61 -14.50 9.04
N LEU A 264 -19.61 -14.72 8.19
CA LEU A 264 -19.86 -14.80 6.74
C LEU A 264 -20.60 -16.09 6.36
N ARG A 265 -20.36 -17.20 7.08
CA ARG A 265 -21.13 -18.44 6.90
C ARG A 265 -22.59 -18.28 7.31
N GLU A 266 -22.86 -17.57 8.41
CA GLU A 266 -24.22 -17.22 8.84
C GLU A 266 -24.93 -16.38 7.77
N HIS A 267 -24.28 -15.34 7.24
CA HIS A 267 -24.82 -14.55 6.13
C HIS A 267 -25.06 -15.37 4.84
N ILE A 268 -24.14 -16.29 4.49
CA ILE A 268 -24.30 -17.19 3.33
C ILE A 268 -25.49 -18.12 3.56
N GLN A 269 -25.66 -18.69 4.75
CA GLN A 269 -26.79 -19.55 5.06
C GLN A 269 -28.12 -18.79 4.94
N GLU A 270 -28.17 -17.55 5.44
CA GLU A 270 -29.34 -16.68 5.33
C GLU A 270 -29.70 -16.38 3.86
N ILE A 271 -28.71 -15.99 3.05
CA ILE A 271 -28.89 -15.70 1.62
C ILE A 271 -29.36 -16.92 0.84
N VAL A 272 -28.82 -18.09 1.14
CA VAL A 272 -29.20 -19.33 0.45
C VAL A 272 -30.60 -19.81 0.87
N THR A 273 -30.95 -19.69 2.15
CA THR A 273 -32.29 -20.08 2.66
C THR A 273 -33.39 -19.11 2.22
N THR A 274 -33.13 -17.79 2.19
CA THR A 274 -34.17 -16.75 2.02
C THR A 274 -34.10 -16.00 0.69
N GLY A 275 -32.99 -16.11 -0.05
CA GLY A 275 -32.68 -15.26 -1.19
C GLY A 275 -32.22 -13.84 -0.82
N LYS A 276 -32.10 -13.51 0.47
CA LYS A 276 -31.88 -12.15 1.00
C LYS A 276 -30.92 -12.12 2.18
N LEU A 277 -30.58 -10.92 2.63
CA LEU A 277 -29.85 -10.71 3.88
C LEU A 277 -30.48 -9.59 4.69
N SER A 278 -31.04 -9.92 5.87
CA SER A 278 -31.71 -8.98 6.77
C SER A 278 -30.82 -7.80 7.15
N LYS A 279 -29.50 -8.02 7.24
CA LYS A 279 -28.53 -6.96 7.52
C LYS A 279 -28.39 -5.95 6.37
N LEU A 280 -28.51 -6.40 5.12
CA LEU A 280 -28.55 -5.50 3.97
C LEU A 280 -29.90 -4.77 3.94
N GLU A 281 -31.03 -5.45 4.15
CA GLU A 281 -32.35 -4.80 4.21
C GLU A 281 -32.43 -3.74 5.32
N HIS A 282 -31.79 -3.97 6.47
CA HIS A 282 -31.67 -2.98 7.53
C HIS A 282 -30.89 -1.73 7.08
N PHE A 283 -29.76 -1.90 6.39
CA PHE A 283 -29.00 -0.77 5.83
C PHE A 283 -29.72 -0.06 4.67
N GLU A 284 -30.49 -0.79 3.86
CA GLU A 284 -31.31 -0.22 2.78
C GLU A 284 -32.58 0.47 3.31
N THR A 285 -32.98 0.26 4.56
CA THR A 285 -34.12 0.95 5.19
C THR A 285 -33.68 2.13 6.08
N ASP A 286 -32.58 1.99 6.82
CA ASP A 286 -32.03 3.05 7.69
C ASP A 286 -31.70 4.33 6.89
N GLU A 287 -32.32 5.45 7.27
CA GLU A 287 -32.16 6.75 6.62
C GLU A 287 -30.73 7.28 6.69
N LYS A 288 -30.06 7.08 7.84
CA LYS A 288 -28.71 7.56 8.08
C LYS A 288 -27.70 6.78 7.22
N VAL A 289 -27.81 5.45 7.20
CA VAL A 289 -26.96 4.59 6.38
C VAL A 289 -27.17 4.86 4.90
N ARG A 290 -28.42 4.99 4.43
CA ARG A 290 -28.71 5.38 3.04
C ARG A 290 -28.10 6.74 2.68
N THR A 291 -28.31 7.76 3.51
CA THR A 291 -27.83 9.12 3.22
C THR A 291 -26.30 9.17 3.19
N ILE A 292 -25.63 8.57 4.18
CA ILE A 292 -24.16 8.54 4.25
C ILE A 292 -23.58 7.73 3.09
N SER A 293 -24.24 6.64 2.69
CA SER A 293 -23.84 5.86 1.51
C SER A 293 -23.95 6.68 0.23
N LEU A 294 -25.09 7.34 0.00
CA LEU A 294 -25.33 8.22 -1.15
C LEU A 294 -24.31 9.36 -1.22
N PHE A 295 -24.03 10.02 -0.10
CA PHE A 295 -23.03 11.09 -0.04
C PHE A 295 -21.61 10.56 -0.26
N GLY A 296 -21.29 9.36 0.24
CA GLY A 296 -20.00 8.71 0.03
C GLY A 296 -19.74 8.22 -1.40
N GLU A 297 -20.75 8.16 -2.27
CA GLU A 297 -20.56 7.93 -3.71
C GLU A 297 -20.08 9.21 -4.44
N VAL A 298 -20.28 10.40 -3.88
CA VAL A 298 -19.89 11.67 -4.51
C VAL A 298 -18.39 11.86 -4.38
N TRP A 299 -17.70 12.08 -5.50
CA TRP A 299 -16.24 12.27 -5.48
C TRP A 299 -15.85 13.45 -4.57
N GLY A 300 -14.85 13.22 -3.71
CA GLY A 300 -14.37 14.20 -2.73
C GLY A 300 -15.14 14.20 -1.40
N ILE A 301 -16.21 13.42 -1.25
CA ILE A 301 -16.94 13.26 0.01
C ILE A 301 -16.59 11.90 0.64
N GLY A 302 -15.67 11.90 1.61
CA GLY A 302 -15.36 10.72 2.42
C GLY A 302 -16.32 10.53 3.60
N PRO A 303 -16.23 9.39 4.34
CA PRO A 303 -17.13 9.05 5.43
C PRO A 303 -17.32 10.17 6.47
N THR A 304 -16.23 10.81 6.90
CA THR A 304 -16.28 11.94 7.85
C THR A 304 -17.08 13.13 7.32
N THR A 305 -16.93 13.45 6.02
CA THR A 305 -17.68 14.54 5.38
C THR A 305 -19.14 14.17 5.20
N ALA A 306 -19.43 12.93 4.76
CA ALA A 306 -20.80 12.43 4.62
C ALA A 306 -21.56 12.44 5.96
N HIS A 307 -20.90 12.02 7.05
CA HIS A 307 -21.42 12.13 8.42
C HIS A 307 -21.72 13.58 8.82
N LYS A 308 -20.78 14.51 8.58
CA LYS A 308 -20.98 15.94 8.89
C LYS A 308 -22.17 16.54 8.11
N LEU A 309 -22.29 16.23 6.82
CA LEU A 309 -23.40 16.69 5.99
C LEU A 309 -24.75 16.12 6.47
N TYR A 310 -24.79 14.85 6.90
CA TYR A 310 -25.97 14.26 7.53
C TYR A 310 -26.35 14.98 8.85
N GLU A 311 -25.37 15.30 9.69
CA GLU A 311 -25.58 16.03 10.95
C GLU A 311 -26.04 17.48 10.73
N GLN A 312 -25.66 18.09 9.60
CA GLN A 312 -26.16 19.39 9.15
C GLN A 312 -27.59 19.34 8.55
N GLY A 313 -28.20 18.16 8.45
CA GLY A 313 -29.58 17.98 8.02
C GLY A 313 -29.77 17.63 6.54
N TYR A 314 -28.70 17.51 5.74
CA TYR A 314 -28.80 17.13 4.33
C TYR A 314 -29.20 15.67 4.17
N ARG A 315 -30.06 15.36 3.20
CA ARG A 315 -30.54 13.99 2.91
C ARG A 315 -30.44 13.56 1.46
N THR A 316 -30.45 14.50 0.53
CA THR A 316 -30.41 14.24 -0.91
C THR A 316 -29.26 14.98 -1.60
N LEU A 317 -28.87 14.53 -2.79
CA LEU A 317 -27.89 15.23 -3.62
C LEU A 317 -28.37 16.63 -4.01
N ASP A 318 -29.68 16.85 -4.13
CA ASP A 318 -30.24 18.17 -4.45
C ASP A 318 -30.19 19.14 -3.26
N ASP A 319 -30.17 18.64 -2.02
CA ASP A 319 -29.91 19.50 -0.85
C ASP A 319 -28.45 19.96 -0.83
N LEU A 320 -27.51 19.10 -1.26
CA LEU A 320 -26.11 19.47 -1.43
C LEU A 320 -25.92 20.51 -2.55
N LYS A 321 -26.64 20.39 -3.69
CA LYS A 321 -26.63 21.39 -4.77
C LYS A 321 -27.17 22.75 -4.31
N LYS A 322 -28.16 22.77 -3.41
CA LYS A 322 -28.72 24.02 -2.85
C LYS A 322 -27.78 24.71 -1.85
N ASN A 323 -26.80 23.99 -1.28
CA ASN A 323 -25.77 24.58 -0.41
C ASN A 323 -24.34 24.29 -0.90
N GLU A 324 -24.09 24.54 -2.19
CA GLU A 324 -22.76 24.42 -2.77
C GLU A 324 -21.70 25.25 -2.03
N GLU A 325 -22.05 26.38 -1.42
CA GLU A 325 -21.08 27.21 -0.66
C GLU A 325 -20.36 26.46 0.48
N SER A 326 -21.01 25.44 1.04
CA SER A 326 -20.41 24.57 2.07
C SER A 326 -19.43 23.51 1.53
N LEU A 327 -19.39 23.31 0.21
CA LEU A 327 -18.60 22.30 -0.48
C LEU A 327 -17.33 22.89 -1.10
N THR A 328 -16.23 22.14 -1.05
CA THR A 328 -15.02 22.47 -1.80
C THR A 328 -15.29 22.42 -3.30
N GLN A 329 -14.54 23.19 -4.11
CA GLN A 329 -14.72 23.23 -5.56
C GLN A 329 -14.68 21.84 -6.20
N ALA A 330 -13.81 20.95 -5.70
CA ALA A 330 -13.67 19.61 -6.22
C ALA A 330 -14.86 18.69 -5.83
N GLN A 331 -15.49 18.91 -4.66
CA GLN A 331 -16.75 18.26 -4.30
C GLN A 331 -17.93 18.77 -5.14
N LYS A 332 -17.99 20.08 -5.46
CA LYS A 332 -19.01 20.63 -6.38
C LYS A 332 -18.92 19.97 -7.75
N LEU A 333 -17.71 19.80 -8.27
CA LEU A 333 -17.47 19.11 -9.54
C LEU A 333 -17.84 17.62 -9.47
N GLY A 334 -17.49 16.93 -8.37
CA GLY A 334 -17.93 15.56 -8.11
C GLY A 334 -19.44 15.38 -8.02
N LEU A 335 -20.16 16.40 -7.52
CA LEU A 335 -21.63 16.43 -7.45
C LEU A 335 -22.26 16.78 -8.81
N LYS A 336 -21.67 17.72 -9.56
CA LYS A 336 -22.12 18.15 -10.88
C LYS A 336 -22.05 17.02 -11.91
N TYR A 337 -20.95 16.27 -11.91
CA TYR A 337 -20.67 15.18 -12.85
C TYR A 337 -20.86 13.80 -12.23
N PHE A 338 -21.67 13.68 -11.18
CA PHE A 338 -21.89 12.45 -10.42
C PHE A 338 -22.29 11.26 -11.31
N GLU A 339 -23.29 11.45 -12.19
CA GLU A 339 -23.77 10.40 -13.08
C GLU A 339 -22.76 10.04 -14.19
N ASP A 340 -22.02 11.01 -14.72
CA ASP A 340 -20.96 10.80 -15.72
C ASP A 340 -19.82 9.94 -15.15
N ILE A 341 -19.31 10.33 -13.96
CA ILE A 341 -18.21 9.67 -13.26
C ILE A 341 -18.56 8.23 -12.87
N LYS A 342 -19.85 7.94 -12.65
CA LYS A 342 -20.35 6.60 -12.30
C LYS A 342 -20.33 5.63 -13.49
N GLN A 343 -20.22 6.12 -14.74
CA GLN A 343 -20.20 5.27 -15.92
C GLN A 343 -18.86 4.54 -16.11
N ARG A 344 -18.93 3.27 -16.50
CA ARG A 344 -17.74 2.43 -16.72
C ARG A 344 -17.13 2.71 -18.09
N ILE A 345 -15.82 2.91 -18.12
CA ILE A 345 -15.04 3.13 -19.35
C ILE A 345 -14.73 1.76 -19.99
N PRO A 346 -15.15 1.46 -21.23
CA PRO A 346 -14.77 0.24 -21.94
C PRO A 346 -13.26 0.14 -22.15
N ARG A 347 -12.69 -1.08 -22.11
CA ARG A 347 -11.24 -1.28 -22.24
C ARG A 347 -10.63 -0.67 -23.51
N HIS A 348 -11.32 -0.75 -24.66
CA HIS A 348 -10.82 -0.21 -25.92
C HIS A 348 -10.71 1.33 -25.89
N GLU A 349 -11.66 2.01 -25.24
CA GLU A 349 -11.60 3.47 -25.06
C GLU A 349 -10.42 3.87 -24.16
N VAL A 350 -10.12 3.08 -23.12
CA VAL A 350 -8.92 3.31 -22.28
C VAL A 350 -7.63 3.08 -23.07
N GLU A 351 -7.57 2.08 -23.95
CA GLU A 351 -6.41 1.81 -24.80
C GLU A 351 -6.15 2.95 -25.81
N GLU A 352 -7.20 3.52 -26.40
CA GLU A 352 -7.09 4.67 -27.31
C GLU A 352 -6.66 5.94 -26.56
N MET A 353 -7.22 6.17 -25.37
CA MET A 353 -6.83 7.30 -24.50
C MET A 353 -5.38 7.13 -23.98
N GLU A 354 -4.93 5.92 -23.64
CA GLU A 354 -3.54 5.65 -23.27
C GLU A 354 -2.57 6.00 -24.41
N LYS A 355 -2.90 5.63 -25.66
CA LYS A 355 -2.09 5.99 -26.84
C LYS A 355 -2.02 7.51 -27.06
N LEU A 356 -3.13 8.23 -26.88
CA LEU A 356 -3.17 9.69 -26.94
C LEU A 356 -2.30 10.33 -25.86
N LEU A 357 -2.39 9.84 -24.63
CA LEU A 357 -1.61 10.28 -23.47
C LEU A 357 -0.11 10.06 -23.70
N GLN A 358 0.29 8.84 -24.10
CA GLN A 358 1.68 8.50 -24.43
C GLN A 358 2.25 9.39 -25.53
N LYS A 359 1.51 9.57 -26.64
CA LYS A 359 1.93 10.45 -27.74
C LYS A 359 2.13 11.89 -27.27
N THR A 360 1.16 12.44 -26.53
CA THR A 360 1.22 13.83 -26.03
C THR A 360 2.39 14.01 -25.03
N GLY A 361 2.72 12.97 -24.27
CA GLY A 361 3.87 12.97 -23.37
C GLY A 361 5.20 13.03 -24.11
N GLU A 362 5.38 12.15 -25.11
CA GLU A 362 6.61 12.06 -25.91
C GLU A 362 6.87 13.36 -26.70
N GLU A 363 5.81 14.04 -27.17
CA GLU A 363 5.91 15.36 -27.83
C GLU A 363 6.41 16.47 -26.87
N ILE A 364 6.20 16.34 -25.56
CA ILE A 364 6.61 17.32 -24.53
C ILE A 364 7.98 16.99 -23.94
N LEU A 365 8.24 15.70 -23.73
CA LEU A 365 9.48 15.18 -23.12
C LEU A 365 9.81 13.82 -23.76
N PRO A 366 10.70 13.78 -24.77
CA PRO A 366 11.11 12.55 -25.41
C PRO A 366 11.73 11.55 -24.43
N GLY A 367 11.29 10.30 -24.48
CA GLY A 367 11.70 9.24 -23.55
C GLY A 367 10.92 9.20 -22.22
N VAL A 368 9.83 9.97 -22.10
CA VAL A 368 8.94 9.88 -20.93
C VAL A 368 8.21 8.54 -20.89
N VAL A 369 8.14 7.92 -19.71
CA VAL A 369 7.44 6.65 -19.51
C VAL A 369 6.07 6.95 -18.92
N ILE A 370 5.01 6.69 -19.70
CA ILE A 370 3.61 6.88 -19.30
C ILE A 370 2.90 5.52 -19.40
N VAL A 371 2.38 5.04 -18.27
CA VAL A 371 1.71 3.74 -18.15
C VAL A 371 0.34 3.93 -17.52
N CYS A 372 -0.71 3.46 -18.17
CA CYS A 372 -2.00 3.30 -17.51
C CYS A 372 -1.91 2.10 -16.55
N GLY A 373 -1.96 2.39 -15.26
CA GLY A 373 -2.00 1.45 -14.14
C GLY A 373 -3.41 0.91 -13.91
N GLY A 374 -3.79 0.85 -12.65
CA GLY A 374 -5.18 0.67 -12.25
C GLY A 374 -5.79 -0.67 -12.60
N SER A 375 -7.12 -0.66 -12.68
CA SER A 375 -7.89 -1.82 -13.15
C SER A 375 -7.59 -2.20 -14.60
N TYR A 376 -7.16 -1.24 -15.43
CA TYR A 376 -6.74 -1.45 -16.81
C TYR A 376 -5.48 -2.33 -16.92
N ARG A 377 -4.40 -1.99 -16.20
CA ARG A 377 -3.15 -2.78 -16.19
C ARG A 377 -3.35 -4.19 -15.64
N ARG A 378 -4.33 -4.35 -14.73
CA ARG A 378 -4.77 -5.66 -14.23
C ARG A 378 -5.70 -6.42 -15.19
N GLY A 379 -5.90 -5.97 -16.42
CA GLY A 379 -6.65 -6.73 -17.43
C GLY A 379 -8.18 -6.77 -17.21
N LYS A 380 -8.77 -5.80 -16.50
CA LYS A 380 -10.24 -5.67 -16.45
C LYS A 380 -10.81 -5.22 -17.80
N ALA A 381 -12.03 -5.64 -18.10
CA ALA A 381 -12.75 -5.36 -19.35
C ALA A 381 -13.40 -3.96 -19.39
N SER A 382 -13.59 -3.33 -18.22
CA SER A 382 -13.95 -1.92 -18.09
C SER A 382 -13.33 -1.32 -16.83
N CYS A 383 -13.07 -0.02 -16.86
CA CYS A 383 -12.44 0.77 -15.78
C CYS A 383 -13.44 1.78 -15.20
N GLY A 384 -13.15 2.35 -14.02
CA GLY A 384 -13.94 3.50 -13.49
C GLY A 384 -13.29 4.84 -13.82
N ASP A 385 -11.98 4.78 -14.02
CA ASP A 385 -11.02 5.87 -14.05
C ASP A 385 -9.80 5.45 -14.88
N LEU A 386 -8.99 6.43 -15.27
CA LEU A 386 -7.66 6.23 -15.82
C LEU A 386 -6.59 6.57 -14.77
N ASP A 387 -5.99 5.54 -14.17
CA ASP A 387 -4.82 5.67 -13.29
C ASP A 387 -3.55 5.79 -14.16
N ILE A 388 -2.93 6.95 -14.30
CA ILE A 388 -1.73 7.15 -15.13
C ILE A 388 -0.50 7.39 -14.26
N VAL A 389 0.48 6.49 -14.37
CA VAL A 389 1.77 6.57 -13.69
C VAL A 389 2.83 7.03 -14.68
N VAL A 390 3.54 8.10 -14.33
CA VAL A 390 4.54 8.76 -15.17
C VAL A 390 5.91 8.73 -14.48
N THR A 391 6.97 8.53 -15.25
CA THR A 391 8.35 8.78 -14.81
C THR A 391 9.23 9.13 -16.02
N HIS A 392 10.49 9.51 -15.77
CA HIS A 392 11.48 9.67 -16.84
C HIS A 392 12.77 8.90 -16.47
N PRO A 393 13.38 8.12 -17.39
CA PRO A 393 14.49 7.21 -17.07
C PRO A 393 15.73 7.87 -16.44
N ASP A 394 15.99 9.15 -16.71
CA ASP A 394 17.13 9.90 -16.17
C ASP A 394 16.99 10.30 -14.69
N GLY A 395 15.80 10.13 -14.10
CA GLY A 395 15.50 10.55 -12.73
C GLY A 395 15.48 12.06 -12.48
N LYS A 396 15.50 12.92 -13.52
CA LYS A 396 15.57 14.39 -13.40
C LYS A 396 14.56 15.12 -14.30
N SER A 397 14.45 14.81 -15.59
CA SER A 397 13.60 15.57 -16.52
C SER A 397 12.08 15.43 -16.28
N HIS A 398 11.65 14.53 -15.40
CA HIS A 398 10.26 14.48 -14.93
C HIS A 398 9.82 15.77 -14.19
N LYS A 399 10.77 16.56 -13.65
CA LYS A 399 10.47 17.78 -12.90
C LYS A 399 9.79 18.84 -13.78
N GLY A 400 8.64 19.33 -13.33
CA GLY A 400 7.84 20.32 -14.06
C GLY A 400 7.10 19.77 -15.29
N PHE A 401 7.23 18.47 -15.60
CA PHE A 401 6.51 17.82 -16.70
C PHE A 401 5.00 17.97 -16.54
N LEU A 402 4.46 17.73 -15.34
CA LEU A 402 3.01 17.71 -15.11
C LEU A 402 2.31 19.01 -15.51
N LYS A 403 2.91 20.17 -15.23
CA LYS A 403 2.36 21.49 -15.58
C LYS A 403 2.21 21.66 -17.09
N LYS A 404 3.23 21.24 -17.86
CA LYS A 404 3.20 21.28 -19.33
C LYS A 404 2.20 20.28 -19.90
N TYR A 405 2.19 19.07 -19.35
CA TYR A 405 1.34 17.96 -19.78
C TYR A 405 -0.14 18.22 -19.56
N VAL A 406 -0.54 18.66 -18.36
CA VAL A 406 -1.93 19.07 -18.07
C VAL A 406 -2.37 20.23 -18.96
N LYS A 407 -1.49 21.21 -19.22
CA LYS A 407 -1.81 22.32 -20.14
C LYS A 407 -2.08 21.80 -21.55
N GLN A 408 -1.17 21.03 -22.15
CA GLN A 408 -1.32 20.52 -23.51
C GLN A 408 -2.58 19.66 -23.66
N LEU A 409 -2.90 18.83 -22.66
CA LEU A 409 -4.10 18.00 -22.67
C LEU A 409 -5.41 18.81 -22.53
N LYS A 410 -5.37 19.98 -21.88
CA LYS A 410 -6.48 20.94 -21.90
C LYS A 410 -6.59 21.69 -23.22
N ASP A 411 -5.46 22.09 -23.80
CA ASP A 411 -5.39 22.81 -25.09
C ASP A 411 -5.99 21.96 -26.24
N ILE A 412 -5.87 20.62 -26.18
CA ILE A 412 -6.56 19.69 -27.11
C ILE A 412 -7.98 19.27 -26.67
N GLY A 413 -8.50 19.80 -25.56
CA GLY A 413 -9.83 19.49 -25.04
C GLY A 413 -9.99 18.07 -24.45
N PHE A 414 -8.91 17.37 -24.12
CA PHE A 414 -8.97 16.04 -23.51
C PHE A 414 -9.22 16.13 -21.99
N LEU A 415 -8.45 16.96 -21.27
CA LEU A 415 -8.72 17.31 -19.88
C LEU A 415 -9.70 18.48 -19.83
N ARG A 416 -10.63 18.43 -18.87
CA ARG A 416 -11.71 19.42 -18.73
C ARG A 416 -11.66 20.14 -17.39
N GLU A 417 -11.84 19.42 -16.28
CA GLU A 417 -11.90 20.01 -14.94
C GLU A 417 -10.82 19.48 -13.99
N ASP A 418 -10.26 20.38 -13.19
CA ASP A 418 -9.26 20.08 -12.16
C ASP A 418 -9.95 19.75 -10.83
N LEU A 419 -9.54 18.67 -10.17
CA LEU A 419 -10.04 18.27 -8.85
C LEU A 419 -8.95 18.39 -7.77
N VAL A 420 -7.72 17.98 -8.09
CA VAL A 420 -6.51 18.19 -7.27
C VAL A 420 -5.35 18.51 -8.20
N PHE A 421 -4.52 19.50 -7.85
CA PHE A 421 -3.25 19.74 -8.54
C PHE A 421 -2.20 20.12 -7.50
N THR A 422 -1.26 19.21 -7.26
CA THR A 422 -0.11 19.41 -6.38
C THR A 422 1.16 19.13 -7.16
N THR A 423 2.08 20.09 -7.20
CA THR A 423 3.45 19.84 -7.71
C THR A 423 4.46 19.94 -6.58
N HIS A 424 5.47 19.09 -6.64
CA HIS A 424 6.56 19.04 -5.67
C HIS A 424 7.41 20.31 -5.68
N SER A 425 8.10 20.56 -4.57
CA SER A 425 9.04 21.66 -4.44
C SER A 425 10.29 21.42 -5.26
N GLU A 426 10.66 22.39 -6.10
CA GLU A 426 11.92 22.36 -6.86
C GLU A 426 13.16 22.28 -5.94
N GLN A 427 12.99 22.70 -4.67
CA GLN A 427 14.00 22.69 -3.61
C GLN A 427 14.22 21.30 -2.97
N GLY A 428 13.44 20.28 -3.36
CA GLY A 428 13.64 18.88 -2.91
C GLY A 428 13.24 18.60 -1.46
N THR A 429 12.33 19.39 -0.88
CA THR A 429 11.89 19.31 0.52
C THR A 429 10.78 18.27 0.78
N ASP A 430 10.38 17.51 -0.24
CA ASP A 430 9.27 16.55 -0.21
C ASP A 430 9.64 15.26 -0.98
N SER A 431 8.65 14.39 -1.26
CA SER A 431 8.87 13.13 -1.97
C SER A 431 9.15 13.26 -3.48
N GLY A 432 9.13 14.47 -4.04
CA GLY A 432 9.32 14.69 -5.48
C GLY A 432 8.16 14.23 -6.37
N VAL A 433 7.00 13.89 -5.79
CA VAL A 433 5.86 13.31 -6.52
C VAL A 433 4.84 14.38 -6.91
N ASP A 434 4.71 14.67 -8.21
CA ASP A 434 3.59 15.49 -8.69
C ASP A 434 2.30 14.66 -8.74
N THR A 435 1.18 15.29 -8.41
CA THR A 435 -0.16 14.67 -8.40
C THR A 435 -1.16 15.60 -9.09
N TYR A 436 -1.89 15.08 -10.07
CA TYR A 436 -3.06 15.74 -10.64
C TYR A 436 -4.22 14.77 -10.67
N PHE A 437 -5.37 15.16 -10.13
CA PHE A 437 -6.63 14.44 -10.24
C PHE A 437 -7.61 15.35 -10.96
N GLY A 438 -8.35 14.82 -11.93
CA GLY A 438 -9.29 15.62 -12.72
C GLY A 438 -10.34 14.81 -13.44
N LEU A 439 -10.99 15.48 -14.39
CA LEU A 439 -11.95 14.92 -15.33
C LEU A 439 -11.44 15.08 -16.76
N CYS A 440 -11.62 14.03 -17.56
CA CYS A 440 -11.33 13.99 -18.98
C CYS A 440 -12.58 13.64 -19.78
N THR A 441 -12.53 13.85 -21.09
CA THR A 441 -13.54 13.37 -22.04
C THR A 441 -12.86 12.50 -23.08
N TYR A 442 -13.44 11.35 -23.41
CA TYR A 442 -13.05 10.61 -24.61
C TYR A 442 -13.16 11.54 -25.84
N PRO A 443 -12.18 11.56 -26.77
CA PRO A 443 -12.16 12.51 -27.88
C PRO A 443 -13.47 12.55 -28.69
N GLY A 444 -14.01 13.76 -28.90
CA GLY A 444 -15.28 13.95 -29.61
C GLY A 444 -16.55 13.65 -28.80
N ARG A 445 -16.44 13.34 -27.50
CA ARG A 445 -17.58 13.21 -26.58
C ARG A 445 -17.55 14.27 -25.49
N GLU A 446 -18.70 14.46 -24.85
CA GLU A 446 -18.86 15.36 -23.70
C GLU A 446 -18.93 14.64 -22.35
N LEU A 447 -18.97 13.31 -22.29
CA LEU A 447 -19.12 12.63 -20.99
C LEU A 447 -17.82 12.66 -20.17
N ARG A 448 -17.91 13.06 -18.89
CA ARG A 448 -16.76 13.26 -17.98
C ARG A 448 -16.35 11.95 -17.31
N HIS A 449 -15.13 11.49 -17.58
CA HIS A 449 -14.49 10.37 -16.90
C HIS A 449 -13.38 10.82 -15.95
N ARG A 450 -13.21 10.10 -14.84
CA ARG A 450 -12.14 10.35 -13.87
C ARG A 450 -10.77 9.98 -14.43
N ILE A 451 -9.77 10.82 -14.16
CA ILE A 451 -8.38 10.57 -14.53
C ILE A 451 -7.43 11.10 -13.47
N ASP A 452 -6.45 10.28 -13.12
CA ASP A 452 -5.49 10.54 -12.06
C ASP A 452 -4.06 10.37 -12.59
N PHE A 453 -3.25 11.40 -12.44
CA PHE A 453 -1.85 11.45 -12.85
C PHE A 453 -0.95 11.45 -11.61
N LYS A 454 0.06 10.60 -11.63
CA LYS A 454 1.16 10.60 -10.67
C LYS A 454 2.50 10.60 -11.38
N VAL A 455 3.31 11.62 -11.15
CA VAL A 455 4.68 11.70 -11.70
C VAL A 455 5.66 11.34 -10.60
N TYR A 456 6.40 10.25 -10.78
CA TYR A 456 7.38 9.76 -9.80
C TYR A 456 8.82 9.97 -10.31
N PRO A 457 9.74 10.40 -9.42
CA PRO A 457 11.18 10.22 -9.60
C PRO A 457 11.52 8.74 -9.87
N ARG A 458 12.57 8.51 -10.67
CA ARG A 458 12.87 7.17 -11.23
C ARG A 458 13.23 6.13 -10.17
N ASP A 459 13.85 6.55 -9.08
CA ASP A 459 14.27 5.73 -7.95
C ASP A 459 13.12 5.24 -7.07
N ILE A 460 12.00 5.98 -7.02
CA ILE A 460 10.79 5.58 -6.27
C ILE A 460 9.63 5.10 -7.17
N TYR A 461 9.75 5.23 -8.49
CA TYR A 461 8.73 4.83 -9.47
C TYR A 461 8.20 3.39 -9.30
N ALA A 462 9.04 2.43 -8.87
CA ALA A 462 8.60 1.05 -8.65
C ALA A 462 7.52 0.93 -7.56
N PHE A 463 7.65 1.69 -6.46
CA PHE A 463 6.69 1.71 -5.37
C PHE A 463 5.38 2.38 -5.80
N GLY A 464 5.48 3.49 -6.53
CA GLY A 464 4.35 4.16 -7.18
C GLY A 464 3.61 3.23 -8.14
N LEU A 465 4.33 2.55 -9.04
CA LEU A 465 3.72 1.63 -10.00
C LEU A 465 3.03 0.45 -9.32
N ILE A 466 3.56 -0.11 -8.24
CA ILE A 466 2.84 -1.13 -7.43
C ILE A 466 1.56 -0.53 -6.86
N ALA A 467 1.67 0.59 -6.15
CA ALA A 467 0.54 1.22 -5.47
C ALA A 467 -0.61 1.55 -6.44
N TRP A 468 -0.29 2.14 -7.59
CA TRP A 468 -1.26 2.55 -8.61
C TRP A 468 -1.66 1.42 -9.56
N THR A 469 -0.94 0.28 -9.60
CA THR A 469 -1.45 -0.95 -10.25
C THR A 469 -2.45 -1.68 -9.35
N GLY A 470 -2.19 -1.74 -8.04
CA GLY A 470 -3.04 -2.44 -7.08
C GLY A 470 -3.15 -3.95 -7.31
N ASN A 471 -4.23 -4.62 -6.88
CA ASN A 471 -5.42 -4.04 -6.24
C ASN A 471 -5.18 -3.50 -4.81
N ASP A 472 -6.20 -2.85 -4.24
CA ASP A 472 -6.25 -2.33 -2.87
C ASP A 472 -5.87 -3.39 -1.82
N VAL A 473 -6.30 -4.63 -2.03
CA VAL A 473 -6.08 -5.75 -1.10
C VAL A 473 -4.66 -6.31 -1.15
N LEU A 474 -4.05 -6.43 -2.34
CA LEU A 474 -2.64 -6.76 -2.50
C LEU A 474 -1.77 -5.66 -1.90
N ASN A 475 -2.05 -4.39 -2.19
CA ASN A 475 -1.35 -3.26 -1.58
C ASN A 475 -1.41 -3.31 -0.04
N ARG A 476 -2.59 -3.59 0.54
CA ARG A 476 -2.74 -3.78 1.99
C ARG A 476 -1.92 -4.96 2.51
N ARG A 477 -1.87 -6.09 1.80
CA ARG A 477 -1.07 -7.27 2.18
C ARG A 477 0.43 -7.00 2.14
N LEU A 478 0.93 -6.34 1.08
CA LEU A 478 2.34 -5.95 0.96
C LEU A 478 2.75 -4.97 2.08
N ARG A 479 1.87 -4.03 2.46
CA ARG A 479 2.10 -3.13 3.60
C ARG A 479 2.16 -3.87 4.95
N ILE A 480 1.28 -4.83 5.18
CA ILE A 480 1.30 -5.66 6.41
C ILE A 480 2.59 -6.50 6.47
N LEU A 481 3.02 -7.07 5.33
CA LEU A 481 4.23 -7.86 5.21
C LEU A 481 5.52 -7.01 5.41
N ALA A 482 5.50 -5.77 4.94
CA ALA A 482 6.53 -4.78 5.27
C ALA A 482 6.56 -4.51 6.78
N ASP A 483 5.42 -4.20 7.39
CA ASP A 483 5.32 -3.89 8.84
C ASP A 483 5.82 -5.09 9.69
N SER A 484 5.54 -6.34 9.29
CA SER A 484 6.06 -7.54 9.98
C SER A 484 7.57 -7.74 9.83
N LYS A 485 8.18 -7.19 8.78
CA LYS A 485 9.64 -7.17 8.58
C LYS A 485 10.33 -5.94 9.19
N GLY A 486 9.58 -5.05 9.87
CA GLY A 486 10.11 -3.82 10.44
C GLY A 486 10.28 -2.68 9.42
N PHE A 487 9.47 -2.67 8.37
CA PHE A 487 9.47 -1.63 7.33
C PHE A 487 8.08 -1.04 7.12
N ARG A 488 7.99 0.24 6.74
CA ARG A 488 6.77 0.89 6.27
C ARG A 488 6.83 1.04 4.76
N LEU A 489 5.90 0.40 4.07
CA LEU A 489 5.70 0.55 2.62
C LEU A 489 4.63 1.60 2.33
N ASP A 490 4.92 2.53 1.43
CA ASP A 490 3.94 3.40 0.79
C ASP A 490 4.28 3.58 -0.70
N ASP A 491 3.59 4.47 -1.42
CA ASP A 491 3.84 4.71 -2.85
C ASP A 491 5.13 5.50 -3.13
N THR A 492 5.81 5.97 -2.08
CA THR A 492 7.06 6.74 -2.18
C THR A 492 8.31 5.93 -1.77
N GLY A 493 8.15 4.71 -1.25
CA GLY A 493 9.29 3.90 -0.82
C GLY A 493 8.99 2.81 0.20
N LEU A 494 10.06 2.15 0.62
CA LEU A 494 10.08 1.15 1.69
C LEU A 494 11.09 1.58 2.74
N PHE A 495 10.58 2.05 3.88
CA PHE A 495 11.35 2.79 4.87
C PHE A 495 11.48 1.96 6.15
N PRO A 496 12.62 1.93 6.85
CA PRO A 496 12.71 1.32 8.17
C PRO A 496 11.65 1.87 9.13
N ALA A 497 11.09 1.01 9.97
CA ALA A 497 10.08 1.37 10.96
C ALA A 497 10.50 0.88 12.35
N THR A 498 10.58 1.79 13.31
CA THR A 498 10.80 1.39 14.71
C THR A 498 9.51 0.78 15.29
N HIS A 499 9.65 -0.21 16.18
CA HIS A 499 8.51 -0.67 16.98
C HIS A 499 8.33 0.26 18.18
N GLY A 500 7.22 1.00 18.20
CA GLY A 500 6.89 1.92 19.30
C GLY A 500 6.44 1.19 20.56
N SER A 501 6.86 1.71 21.72
CA SER A 501 6.40 1.23 23.04
C SER A 501 4.87 1.29 23.14
N GLY A 502 4.24 0.15 23.47
CA GLY A 502 2.82 0.12 23.84
C GLY A 502 1.83 0.21 22.67
N GLY A 503 2.18 -0.27 21.47
CA GLY A 503 1.23 -0.42 20.36
C GLY A 503 1.00 0.86 19.54
N LYS A 504 1.70 1.96 19.84
CA LYS A 504 1.81 3.10 18.92
C LYS A 504 2.75 2.74 17.77
N ARG A 505 2.37 3.07 16.54
CA ARG A 505 3.27 3.01 15.36
C ARG A 505 4.52 3.83 15.67
N GLY A 506 5.71 3.25 15.52
CA GLY A 506 6.95 4.00 15.68
C GLY A 506 7.24 4.92 14.50
N SER A 507 8.37 5.63 14.58
CA SER A 507 8.83 6.54 13.54
C SER A 507 9.10 5.81 12.22
N LYS A 508 8.74 6.47 11.11
CA LYS A 508 9.19 6.14 9.76
C LYS A 508 10.62 6.67 9.63
N GLY A 509 11.58 5.85 9.21
CA GLY A 509 12.91 6.29 8.86
C GLY A 509 12.89 7.21 7.64
N SER A 510 13.86 8.11 7.52
CA SER A 510 13.95 9.06 6.39
C SER A 510 14.42 8.38 5.10
N ALA A 511 15.38 7.45 5.19
CA ALA A 511 15.91 6.74 4.04
C ALA A 511 14.99 5.58 3.60
N SER A 512 14.65 5.53 2.31
CA SER A 512 14.02 4.36 1.68
C SER A 512 15.09 3.38 1.18
N ILE A 513 14.79 2.08 1.24
CA ILE A 513 15.53 1.07 0.49
C ILE A 513 15.35 1.35 -1.01
N LYS A 514 16.45 1.25 -1.77
CA LYS A 514 16.48 1.47 -3.22
C LYS A 514 16.10 0.19 -3.96
N LEU A 515 14.84 0.08 -4.37
CA LEU A 515 14.32 -1.05 -5.15
C LEU A 515 13.75 -0.53 -6.48
N CYS A 516 14.50 -0.75 -7.57
CA CYS A 516 14.26 -0.08 -8.85
C CYS A 516 13.21 -0.76 -9.75
N THR A 517 12.67 -1.92 -9.36
CA THR A 517 11.67 -2.67 -10.11
C THR A 517 10.59 -3.19 -9.18
N GLU A 518 9.37 -3.38 -9.70
CA GLU A 518 8.28 -3.96 -8.90
C GLU A 518 8.69 -5.34 -8.34
N ARG A 519 9.39 -6.16 -9.13
CA ARG A 519 9.86 -7.49 -8.74
C ARG A 519 10.79 -7.43 -7.54
N ALA A 520 11.75 -6.51 -7.51
CA ALA A 520 12.67 -6.35 -6.38
C ALA A 520 11.93 -6.00 -5.06
N VAL A 521 10.80 -5.29 -5.13
CA VAL A 521 9.95 -5.01 -3.95
C VAL A 521 9.25 -6.29 -3.46
N PHE A 522 8.72 -7.09 -4.38
CA PHE A 522 8.08 -8.36 -4.06
C PHE A 522 9.09 -9.35 -3.44
N ASP A 523 10.24 -9.52 -4.08
CA ASP A 523 11.32 -10.40 -3.63
C ASP A 523 11.83 -9.99 -2.23
N PHE A 524 12.08 -8.69 -2.00
CA PHE A 524 12.49 -8.18 -0.68
C PHE A 524 11.44 -8.47 0.41
N LEU A 525 10.17 -8.28 0.09
CA LEU A 525 9.07 -8.59 1.01
C LEU A 525 8.88 -10.11 1.19
N GLY A 526 9.52 -10.96 0.39
CA GLY A 526 9.30 -12.41 0.42
C GLY A 526 7.90 -12.79 -0.07
N PHE A 527 7.32 -11.97 -0.95
CA PHE A 527 6.02 -12.24 -1.55
C PHE A 527 6.22 -12.76 -2.98
N PRO A 528 5.58 -13.87 -3.40
CA PRO A 528 5.70 -14.38 -4.76
C PRO A 528 5.36 -13.30 -5.79
N TRP A 529 6.23 -13.11 -6.78
CA TRP A 529 5.97 -12.17 -7.87
C TRP A 529 4.63 -12.49 -8.56
N LEU A 530 3.81 -11.45 -8.74
CA LEU A 530 2.56 -11.53 -9.50
C LEU A 530 2.60 -10.54 -10.67
N GLU A 531 2.40 -11.05 -11.88
CA GLU A 531 2.18 -10.23 -13.06
C GLU A 531 0.91 -9.38 -12.87
N PRO A 532 0.83 -8.16 -13.46
CA PRO A 532 -0.27 -7.23 -13.18
C PRO A 532 -1.68 -7.82 -13.33
N HIS A 533 -1.90 -8.69 -14.31
CA HIS A 533 -3.19 -9.35 -14.55
C HIS A 533 -3.56 -10.39 -13.47
N GLU A 534 -2.59 -10.98 -12.79
CA GLU A 534 -2.77 -11.94 -11.69
C GLU A 534 -3.21 -11.24 -10.40
N ARG A 535 -2.80 -9.97 -10.20
CA ARG A 535 -3.05 -9.15 -8.99
C ARG A 535 -4.51 -8.83 -8.68
N ASN A 536 -5.46 -9.32 -9.48
CA ASN A 536 -6.88 -9.34 -9.12
C ASN A 536 -7.20 -10.39 -8.06
N PHE A 537 -6.34 -11.41 -7.91
CA PHE A 537 -6.53 -12.53 -7.01
C PHE A 537 -5.28 -12.70 -6.16
N LEU A 538 -5.45 -12.88 -4.85
CA LEU A 538 -4.36 -13.36 -4.00
C LEU A 538 -4.36 -14.88 -4.04
N PRO A 539 -3.23 -15.54 -4.37
CA PRO A 539 -3.10 -16.97 -4.14
C PRO A 539 -3.28 -17.26 -2.64
N THR A 540 -4.20 -18.18 -2.34
CA THR A 540 -4.24 -18.92 -1.08
C THR A 540 -3.41 -20.18 -1.24
N ALA A 541 -2.80 -20.66 -0.16
CA ALA A 541 -1.84 -21.78 -0.19
C ALA A 541 -2.41 -23.11 -0.73
N SER A 542 -3.73 -23.22 -0.83
CA SER A 542 -4.49 -24.44 -1.13
C SER A 542 -4.77 -24.71 -2.62
N ASN A 543 -4.30 -23.89 -3.56
CA ASN A 543 -4.74 -23.95 -4.97
C ASN A 543 -4.04 -25.05 -5.81
N LYS A 544 -4.13 -26.32 -5.38
CA LYS A 544 -3.73 -27.50 -6.16
C LYS A 544 -4.74 -27.71 -7.31
N GLN A 545 -4.40 -27.31 -8.54
CA GLN A 545 -5.14 -27.76 -9.73
C GLN A 545 -4.90 -29.26 -9.95
N PHE A 546 -5.98 -30.05 -9.89
CA PHE A 546 -5.96 -31.43 -10.36
C PHE A 546 -5.93 -31.44 -11.90
N GLY A 547 -4.74 -31.60 -12.47
CA GLY A 547 -4.52 -31.87 -13.89
C GLY A 547 -3.89 -33.26 -14.08
N SER A 548 -4.54 -34.13 -14.85
CA SER A 548 -4.07 -35.48 -15.15
C SER A 548 -2.82 -35.48 -16.03
N THR A 549 -1.90 -36.41 -15.74
CA THR A 549 -0.66 -36.61 -16.51
C THR A 549 -0.89 -37.42 -17.79
N PRO A 550 -0.18 -37.07 -18.87
CA PRO A 550 0.27 -38.06 -19.86
C PRO A 550 1.79 -38.23 -19.91
N SER A 551 2.17 -39.43 -20.32
CA SER A 551 3.51 -40.04 -20.30
C SER A 551 4.65 -39.30 -21.03
N SER A 552 5.82 -39.30 -20.37
CA SER A 552 7.19 -39.46 -20.89
C SER A 552 7.47 -39.40 -22.41
N ALA A 553 8.34 -38.46 -22.80
CA ALA A 553 9.35 -38.67 -23.84
C ALA A 553 10.69 -38.01 -23.44
N ARG A 554 11.82 -38.70 -23.67
CA ARG A 554 13.20 -38.22 -23.40
C ARG A 554 13.89 -37.83 -24.71
N SER A 555 14.49 -36.65 -24.78
CA SER A 555 15.84 -36.44 -25.37
C SER A 555 16.41 -35.05 -24.98
N PRO A 556 17.73 -34.82 -25.02
CA PRO A 556 18.36 -33.67 -24.34
C PRO A 556 19.06 -32.65 -25.26
N SER A 557 19.10 -31.37 -24.86
CA SER A 557 20.29 -30.51 -25.03
C SER A 557 20.16 -29.16 -24.32
N GLY A 558 21.31 -28.66 -23.86
CA GLY A 558 21.48 -27.57 -22.89
C GLY A 558 20.81 -26.22 -23.18
N ARG A 559 19.99 -25.79 -22.22
CA ARG A 559 19.98 -24.42 -21.66
C ARG A 559 19.60 -24.54 -20.18
N HIS A 560 20.49 -24.10 -19.28
CA HIS A 560 20.22 -24.12 -17.85
C HIS A 560 19.24 -22.99 -17.47
N VAL A 561 17.95 -23.26 -17.66
CA VAL A 561 16.90 -22.57 -16.91
C VAL A 561 16.94 -23.12 -15.49
N CYS A 562 17.41 -22.32 -14.53
CA CYS A 562 17.25 -22.62 -13.12
C CYS A 562 15.75 -22.66 -12.80
N ARG A 563 15.16 -23.86 -12.70
CA ARG A 563 13.84 -24.01 -12.10
C ARG A 563 13.91 -23.45 -10.68
N ALA A 564 13.02 -22.52 -10.36
CA ALA A 564 12.76 -22.18 -8.98
C ALA A 564 12.38 -23.47 -8.24
N ALA A 565 13.02 -23.72 -7.10
CA ALA A 565 12.54 -24.75 -6.20
C ALA A 565 11.15 -24.32 -5.73
N GLU A 566 10.13 -25.15 -5.94
CA GLU A 566 8.82 -24.96 -5.32
C GLU A 566 9.00 -25.08 -3.80
N TYR A 567 9.21 -23.95 -3.12
CA TYR A 567 9.18 -23.91 -1.67
C TYR A 567 7.74 -24.16 -1.23
N LYS A 568 7.47 -25.41 -0.84
CA LYS A 568 6.19 -25.84 -0.31
C LYS A 568 6.24 -25.63 1.19
N PHE A 569 5.44 -24.69 1.69
CA PHE A 569 5.06 -24.72 3.09
C PHE A 569 4.42 -26.08 3.38
N PRO A 570 4.79 -26.78 4.47
CA PRO A 570 4.07 -27.98 4.87
C PRO A 570 2.60 -27.65 5.09
N ASP A 571 1.71 -28.54 4.64
CA ASP A 571 0.30 -28.47 4.99
C ASP A 571 0.18 -28.54 6.54
N PRO A 572 -0.77 -27.84 7.19
CA PRO A 572 -0.90 -27.84 8.65
C PRO A 572 -1.02 -29.27 9.20
N ILE A 573 -0.22 -29.62 10.21
CA ILE A 573 -0.22 -30.97 10.82
C ILE A 573 -1.32 -31.00 11.89
N PRO A 574 -2.43 -31.74 11.71
CA PRO A 574 -3.55 -31.73 12.64
C PRO A 574 -3.17 -32.22 14.04
N GLU A 575 -2.31 -33.25 14.12
CA GLU A 575 -1.88 -33.83 15.40
C GLU A 575 -1.06 -32.84 16.23
N PHE A 576 -0.19 -32.05 15.58
CA PHE A 576 0.50 -30.93 16.22
C PHE A 576 -0.48 -29.83 16.63
N ALA A 577 -1.41 -29.49 15.74
CA ALA A 577 -2.38 -28.43 15.99
C ALA A 577 -3.28 -28.73 17.20
N ASP A 578 -3.69 -29.99 17.39
CA ASP A 578 -4.42 -30.46 18.56
C ASP A 578 -3.56 -30.40 19.84
N GLU A 579 -2.33 -30.95 19.84
CA GLU A 579 -1.50 -30.95 21.05
C GLU A 579 -1.09 -29.51 21.47
N GLU A 580 -0.69 -28.67 20.51
CA GLU A 580 -0.30 -27.28 20.77
C GLU A 580 -1.52 -26.43 21.20
N THR A 581 -2.73 -26.78 20.74
CA THR A 581 -3.99 -26.20 21.25
C THR A 581 -4.22 -26.52 22.73
N GLU A 582 -3.94 -27.75 23.18
CA GLU A 582 -4.07 -28.10 24.60
C GLU A 582 -3.03 -27.37 25.47
N LYS A 583 -1.76 -27.34 25.05
CA LYS A 583 -0.72 -26.56 25.76
C LYS A 583 -1.10 -25.08 25.88
N PHE A 584 -1.67 -24.50 24.81
CA PHE A 584 -2.19 -23.14 24.80
C PHE A 584 -3.34 -22.94 25.80
N ARG A 585 -4.33 -23.85 25.78
CA ARG A 585 -5.51 -23.85 26.67
C ARG A 585 -5.09 -23.81 28.13
N ASP A 586 -4.22 -24.74 28.52
CA ASP A 586 -3.68 -24.88 29.88
C ASP A 586 -2.85 -23.66 30.31
N HIS A 587 -1.96 -23.17 29.43
CA HIS A 587 -1.19 -21.97 29.71
C HIS A 587 -2.11 -20.79 29.97
N LEU A 588 -3.10 -20.58 29.09
CA LEU A 588 -3.97 -19.42 29.15
C LEU A 588 -4.87 -19.46 30.38
N ALA A 589 -5.47 -20.61 30.71
CA ALA A 589 -6.22 -20.80 31.96
C ALA A 589 -5.37 -20.45 33.20
N LYS A 590 -4.13 -20.94 33.27
CA LYS A 590 -3.18 -20.65 34.37
C LYS A 590 -2.64 -19.22 34.36
N LYS A 591 -2.73 -18.52 33.22
CA LYS A 591 -2.24 -17.14 33.04
C LYS A 591 -3.29 -16.09 33.33
N LEU A 592 -4.55 -16.36 32.95
CA LEU A 592 -5.67 -15.43 33.12
C LEU A 592 -6.28 -15.53 34.53
N SER A 593 -6.30 -16.72 35.15
CA SER A 593 -6.67 -16.91 36.58
C SER A 593 -5.83 -16.12 37.59
N LYS A 594 -4.68 -15.57 37.17
CA LYS A 594 -3.84 -14.65 37.97
C LYS A 594 -4.25 -13.18 37.83
N LYS A 595 -5.34 -12.87 37.13
CA LYS A 595 -5.88 -11.52 36.93
C LYS A 595 -7.36 -11.50 37.31
N ASP A 596 -7.67 -10.64 38.28
CA ASP A 596 -9.02 -10.44 38.83
C ASP A 596 -10.06 -9.94 37.79
N ILE A 597 -9.57 -9.38 36.68
CA ILE A 597 -10.35 -8.75 35.60
C ILE A 597 -11.38 -9.71 34.97
N PHE A 598 -11.16 -11.02 35.03
CA PHE A 598 -11.97 -11.99 34.30
C PHE A 598 -13.11 -12.63 35.12
N GLY A 599 -13.07 -12.53 36.45
CA GLY A 599 -14.10 -13.10 37.34
C GLY A 599 -14.49 -14.55 36.99
N ASP A 600 -15.79 -14.83 36.99
CA ASP A 600 -16.34 -16.14 36.63
C ASP A 600 -16.23 -16.46 35.13
N SER A 601 -16.03 -15.44 34.27
CA SER A 601 -15.91 -15.57 32.81
C SER A 601 -14.57 -16.12 32.30
N ILE A 602 -13.65 -16.55 33.19
CA ILE A 602 -12.34 -17.08 32.81
C ILE A 602 -12.47 -18.24 31.80
N GLN A 603 -13.38 -19.19 32.05
CA GLN A 603 -13.51 -20.38 31.20
C GLN A 603 -14.05 -20.04 29.81
N ASP A 604 -15.00 -19.11 29.70
CA ASP A 604 -15.53 -18.65 28.41
C ASP A 604 -14.45 -17.91 27.61
N VAL A 605 -13.68 -17.04 28.26
CA VAL A 605 -12.57 -16.30 27.64
C VAL A 605 -11.46 -17.24 27.16
N VAL A 606 -11.10 -18.24 27.96
CA VAL A 606 -10.12 -19.28 27.56
C VAL A 606 -10.68 -20.12 26.41
N GLY A 607 -11.94 -20.52 26.47
CA GLY A 607 -12.62 -21.28 25.41
C GLY A 607 -12.59 -20.55 24.07
N ILE A 608 -12.96 -19.27 24.04
CA ILE A 608 -12.91 -18.42 22.84
C ILE A 608 -11.50 -18.29 22.29
N CYS A 609 -10.52 -18.01 23.15
CA CYS A 609 -9.13 -17.92 22.71
C CYS A 609 -8.63 -19.24 22.12
N THR A 610 -9.03 -20.36 22.71
CA THR A 610 -8.63 -21.71 22.28
C THR A 610 -9.32 -22.08 20.95
N GLU A 611 -10.60 -21.75 20.77
CA GLU A 611 -11.35 -21.92 19.51
C GLU A 611 -10.67 -21.17 18.35
N VAL A 612 -10.33 -19.89 18.56
CA VAL A 612 -9.66 -19.05 17.55
C VAL A 612 -8.23 -19.53 17.27
N PHE A 613 -7.48 -19.91 18.30
CA PHE A 613 -6.10 -20.39 18.16
C PHE A 613 -6.03 -21.75 17.44
N SER A 614 -6.89 -22.69 17.84
CA SER A 614 -7.00 -24.01 17.20
C SER A 614 -7.40 -23.91 15.73
N THR A 615 -8.36 -23.01 15.41
CA THR A 615 -8.76 -22.74 14.01
C THR A 615 -7.58 -22.25 13.18
N PHE A 616 -6.77 -21.33 13.73
CA PHE A 616 -5.57 -20.84 13.05
C PHE A 616 -4.53 -21.96 12.84
N LEU A 617 -4.22 -22.76 13.87
CA LEU A 617 -3.25 -23.86 13.75
C LEU A 617 -3.68 -24.91 12.72
N HIS A 618 -4.98 -25.19 12.60
CA HIS A 618 -5.52 -26.18 11.66
C HIS A 618 -5.67 -25.68 10.22
N SER A 619 -5.72 -24.37 9.96
CA SER A 619 -6.07 -23.83 8.63
C SER A 619 -5.08 -22.83 8.03
N GLU A 620 -4.21 -22.22 8.85
CA GLU A 620 -3.34 -21.12 8.42
C GLU A 620 -1.87 -21.25 8.88
N TYR A 621 -1.57 -22.01 9.94
CA TYR A 621 -0.19 -22.23 10.39
C TYR A 621 0.53 -23.28 9.54
N GLY A 622 1.63 -22.90 8.90
CA GLY A 622 2.43 -23.73 7.99
C GLY A 622 3.88 -23.89 8.44
N GLY A 623 4.12 -23.94 9.76
CA GLY A 623 5.45 -24.04 10.36
C GLY A 623 6.09 -22.71 10.76
N PRO A 624 7.39 -22.71 11.14
CA PRO A 624 8.05 -21.59 11.80
C PRO A 624 8.07 -20.33 10.94
N GLY A 625 7.92 -19.17 11.58
CA GLY A 625 7.83 -17.88 10.90
C GLY A 625 6.48 -17.61 10.22
N THR A 626 5.53 -18.56 10.24
CA THR A 626 4.16 -18.34 9.71
C THR A 626 3.16 -17.85 10.76
N LEU A 627 3.58 -17.67 12.02
CA LEU A 627 2.73 -17.21 13.12
C LEU A 627 2.15 -15.80 12.86
N LEU A 628 0.86 -15.74 12.54
CA LEU A 628 0.17 -14.49 12.23
C LEU A 628 -0.26 -13.73 13.49
N VAL A 629 -0.25 -12.41 13.43
CA VAL A 629 -0.80 -11.53 14.49
C VAL A 629 -2.33 -11.51 14.47
N MET A 630 -2.95 -11.76 13.31
CA MET A 630 -4.39 -11.58 13.07
C MET A 630 -5.30 -12.41 14.02
N PRO A 631 -5.06 -13.73 14.25
CA PRO A 631 -5.91 -14.53 15.14
C PRO A 631 -5.98 -13.95 16.56
N PHE A 632 -4.90 -13.35 17.06
CA PHE A 632 -4.87 -12.74 18.39
C PHE A 632 -5.64 -11.42 18.46
N ILE A 633 -5.79 -10.71 17.34
CA ILE A 633 -6.71 -9.55 17.26
C ILE A 633 -8.15 -10.07 17.29
N ASP A 634 -8.46 -11.10 16.50
CA ASP A 634 -9.78 -11.72 16.45
C ASP A 634 -10.21 -12.31 17.81
N MET A 635 -9.28 -12.79 18.64
CA MET A 635 -9.55 -13.17 20.04
C MET A 635 -10.06 -11.99 20.88
N ALA A 636 -9.37 -10.84 20.83
CA ALA A 636 -9.76 -9.67 21.62
C ALA A 636 -11.17 -9.20 21.22
N ASP A 637 -11.43 -9.16 19.92
CA ASP A 637 -12.71 -8.70 19.38
C ASP A 637 -13.84 -9.69 19.66
N THR A 638 -13.61 -11.01 19.52
CA THR A 638 -14.63 -12.03 19.83
C THR A 638 -15.02 -12.02 21.31
N ILE A 639 -14.07 -11.75 22.21
CA ILE A 639 -14.34 -11.58 23.65
C ILE A 639 -15.20 -10.33 23.89
N ASN A 640 -14.81 -9.18 23.30
CA ASN A 640 -15.54 -7.93 23.44
C ASN A 640 -16.96 -8.00 22.84
N GLU A 641 -17.12 -8.63 21.67
CA GLU A 641 -18.41 -8.79 20.97
C GLU A 641 -19.38 -9.72 21.72
N ARG A 642 -18.88 -10.67 22.52
CA ARG A 642 -19.69 -11.47 23.46
C ARG A 642 -19.91 -10.80 24.82
N GLY A 643 -19.47 -9.54 24.99
CA GLY A 643 -19.62 -8.79 26.25
C GLY A 643 -18.75 -9.28 27.41
N LEU A 644 -17.74 -10.11 27.12
CA LEU A 644 -16.88 -10.72 28.13
C LEU A 644 -15.69 -9.79 28.46
N PRO A 645 -15.19 -9.80 29.71
CA PRO A 645 -14.17 -8.86 30.14
C PRO A 645 -12.76 -9.20 29.62
N GLY A 646 -11.93 -8.16 29.46
CA GLY A 646 -10.48 -8.32 29.35
C GLY A 646 -9.95 -8.86 28.01
N GLY A 647 -10.69 -8.73 26.90
CA GLY A 647 -10.28 -9.17 25.55
C GLY A 647 -8.84 -8.80 25.17
N PRO A 648 -8.43 -7.52 25.24
CA PRO A 648 -7.05 -7.11 24.96
C PRO A 648 -5.99 -7.77 25.87
N GLN A 649 -6.35 -8.06 27.13
CA GLN A 649 -5.48 -8.69 28.13
C GLN A 649 -5.35 -10.20 27.93
N ALA A 650 -6.37 -10.84 27.34
CA ALA A 650 -6.36 -12.25 26.93
C ALA A 650 -5.56 -12.42 25.63
N ALA A 651 -5.88 -11.66 24.58
CA ALA A 651 -5.14 -11.62 23.32
C ALA A 651 -3.63 -11.37 23.52
N ARG A 652 -3.26 -10.41 24.38
CA ARG A 652 -1.85 -10.13 24.69
C ARG A 652 -1.15 -11.26 25.47
N ALA A 653 -1.90 -12.08 26.22
CA ALA A 653 -1.34 -13.27 26.86
C ALA A 653 -1.15 -14.40 25.83
N ALA A 654 -2.16 -14.61 24.98
CA ALA A 654 -2.15 -15.58 23.89
C ALA A 654 -1.00 -15.37 22.90
N ILE A 655 -0.88 -14.16 22.30
CA ILE A 655 0.19 -13.88 21.32
C ILE A 655 1.59 -14.05 21.92
N LYS A 656 1.77 -13.63 23.18
CA LYS A 656 3.07 -13.76 23.87
C LYS A 656 3.43 -15.22 24.15
N TRP A 657 2.44 -16.07 24.41
CA TRP A 657 2.71 -17.50 24.53
C TRP A 657 3.05 -18.09 23.17
N ALA A 658 2.23 -17.84 22.14
CA ALA A 658 2.42 -18.42 20.83
C ALA A 658 3.80 -18.07 20.22
N GLN A 659 4.21 -16.80 20.29
CA GLN A 659 5.53 -16.32 19.85
C GLN A 659 6.74 -16.94 20.57
N ALA A 660 6.52 -17.65 21.68
CA ALA A 660 7.58 -18.23 22.50
C ALA A 660 7.60 -19.77 22.50
N HIS A 661 6.57 -20.42 21.93
CA HIS A 661 6.42 -21.88 21.98
C HIS A 661 6.12 -22.46 20.59
N VAL A 662 5.14 -21.96 19.85
CA VAL A 662 4.60 -22.62 18.64
C VAL A 662 5.66 -22.95 17.57
N ASP A 663 6.49 -21.98 17.20
CA ASP A 663 7.57 -22.18 16.22
C ASP A 663 8.69 -23.12 16.76
N LYS A 664 8.90 -23.15 18.07
CA LYS A 664 9.93 -23.96 18.74
C LYS A 664 9.45 -25.41 18.91
N ASP A 665 8.25 -25.58 19.42
CA ASP A 665 7.61 -26.86 19.65
C ASP A 665 7.31 -27.56 18.30
N TRP A 666 7.07 -26.80 17.22
CA TRP A 666 7.05 -27.35 15.85
C TRP A 666 8.39 -27.97 15.43
N ASN A 667 9.52 -27.28 15.65
CA ASN A 667 10.85 -27.82 15.30
C ASN A 667 11.17 -29.09 16.12
N GLU A 668 10.81 -29.08 17.41
CA GLU A 668 10.92 -30.27 18.27
C GLU A 668 10.01 -31.41 17.81
N TRP A 669 8.84 -31.11 17.25
CA TRP A 669 7.89 -32.08 16.69
C TRP A 669 8.35 -32.70 15.36
N THR A 670 8.89 -31.89 14.45
CA THR A 670 9.33 -32.34 13.13
C THR A 670 10.74 -32.94 13.11
N GLY A 671 11.51 -32.75 14.19
CA GLY A 671 12.88 -33.25 14.31
C GLY A 671 13.91 -32.42 13.54
N GLU A 672 13.56 -31.20 13.14
CA GLU A 672 14.46 -30.25 12.46
C GLU A 672 15.23 -29.42 13.50
N ASN A 673 16.48 -29.85 13.79
CA ASN A 673 17.47 -29.13 14.62
C ASN A 673 18.77 -28.91 13.82
#